data_AF-A0A9N8HJD7-F1
#
_entry.id   AF-A0A9N8HJD7-F1
#
_cell.length_a   1.000
_cell.length_b   1.000
_cell.length_c   1.000
_cell.angle_alpha   90.00
_cell.angle_beta   90.00
_cell.angle_gamma   90.00
#
_symmetry.space_group_name_H-M   'P 1'
#
loop_
_entity.id
_entity.type
_entity.pdbx_description
1 polymer ?
#
loop_
_entity_poly.entity_id
_entity_poly.type
_entity_poly.pdbx_seq_one_letter_code
_entity_poly.pdbx_strand_id
1 'polypeptide(L)'
;MRASRGIAMGSIVLLLLLLSSCVPLIQGFSSLPVSSIGRHSPRNTQCYSFKKQRLHAEPRSISDSLDKDDSLVLEAGSGSWCYWSTAYELAQAGTVGSITGLSVAAFKLSIEAVRSLCYEESILVSYPSLVALLPAIGGVVVGLLLLLGGPFPPGLRGTVQQVDDNDITDQLQIQGNFLRKSAAAVATLGTGASLGPEGPCVEIGIDVARACSSFNRPVPSREAGGPSPPATLEEEETTLTTAINPQRAWNRVLISCGAAAGVAAGFNAPLAGVFFALEIMQNTFQSIDEDRATAAAKIGDSYNPPPSALMTSTTTITPILLASVLSALTSETLLGNELVLQLSQFNLETPLLELPLYLLLGALSGVVAFVFTYSAKISQQFFQGDLGADAVKSTMNSIPEPVKPVIGGLICGLVGLAFPQILFFGYETLNSLLKNNSLLPVGLILSLLVVKTITTALSAGSGLVGGTFAPSLFLGAMLGGAFHDGVDTALNSLATQLPSVSVLVMQPDESVHIAGVAAYAMVGAASVLAALFRAPLTASLLLFEVTRNYDVILPLMASAGVGSIVGDILEDRLERRDQMQRRDKDPVSWGDLSLVEGPTVDGETLRNIAYGSMKKEQVLEANTPGRSPSPKQPVDQQPASEEAVSQ
;
A
#
# COMPACT_ATOMS: atom_id res chain seq x y z
N MET A 1 -32.95 0.69 -21.52
CA MET A 1 -33.58 1.57 -20.49
C MET A 1 -34.36 0.83 -19.39
N ARG A 2 -35.39 0.00 -19.68
CA ARG A 2 -36.04 -0.83 -18.63
C ARG A 2 -35.16 -1.98 -18.12
N ALA A 3 -34.30 -2.54 -18.97
CA ALA A 3 -33.35 -3.58 -18.59
C ALA A 3 -32.25 -3.08 -17.63
N SER A 4 -31.64 -1.91 -17.88
CA SER A 4 -30.58 -1.38 -16.99
C SER A 4 -31.10 -0.90 -15.63
N ARG A 5 -32.31 -0.32 -15.56
CA ARG A 5 -32.97 -0.03 -14.26
C ARG A 5 -33.35 -1.29 -13.49
N GLY A 6 -33.76 -2.35 -14.19
CA GLY A 6 -34.03 -3.67 -13.60
C GLY A 6 -32.75 -4.36 -13.10
N ILE A 7 -31.63 -4.19 -13.79
CA ILE A 7 -30.33 -4.72 -13.38
C ILE A 7 -29.80 -3.96 -12.16
N ALA A 8 -29.87 -2.63 -12.11
CA ALA A 8 -29.37 -1.86 -10.95
C ALA A 8 -30.17 -2.12 -9.67
N MET A 9 -31.52 -2.14 -9.75
CA MET A 9 -32.37 -2.54 -8.61
C MET A 9 -32.19 -4.02 -8.27
N GLY A 10 -32.06 -4.88 -9.28
CA GLY A 10 -31.78 -6.31 -9.12
C GLY A 10 -30.44 -6.57 -8.44
N SER A 11 -29.39 -5.82 -8.76
CA SER A 11 -28.06 -5.91 -8.16
C SER A 11 -28.04 -5.41 -6.72
N ILE A 12 -28.78 -4.35 -6.38
CA ILE A 12 -28.91 -3.88 -4.99
C ILE A 12 -29.70 -4.89 -4.14
N VAL A 13 -30.78 -5.45 -4.68
CA VAL A 13 -31.55 -6.50 -4.00
C VAL A 13 -30.74 -7.81 -3.89
N LEU A 14 -29.99 -8.18 -4.92
CA LEU A 14 -29.09 -9.34 -4.89
C LEU A 14 -27.94 -9.12 -3.90
N LEU A 15 -27.38 -7.91 -3.83
CA LEU A 15 -26.37 -7.53 -2.84
C LEU A 15 -26.92 -7.66 -1.41
N LEU A 16 -28.12 -7.15 -1.15
CA LEU A 16 -28.78 -7.26 0.15
C LEU A 16 -29.12 -8.72 0.50
N LEU A 17 -29.53 -9.53 -0.48
CA LEU A 17 -29.80 -10.96 -0.31
C LEU A 17 -28.51 -11.78 -0.10
N LEU A 18 -27.42 -11.45 -0.79
CA LEU A 18 -26.12 -12.11 -0.63
C LEU A 18 -25.45 -11.72 0.70
N LEU A 19 -25.49 -10.45 1.09
CA LEU A 19 -25.05 -9.99 2.42
C LEU A 19 -25.86 -10.66 3.53
N SER A 20 -27.18 -10.80 3.35
CA SER A 20 -28.05 -11.54 4.29
C SER A 20 -27.77 -13.05 4.31
N SER A 21 -27.16 -13.62 3.26
CA SER A 21 -26.84 -15.05 3.16
C SER A 21 -25.43 -15.38 3.67
N CYS A 22 -24.49 -14.43 3.60
CA CYS A 22 -23.13 -14.59 4.13
C CYS A 22 -23.07 -14.49 5.67
N VAL A 23 -23.90 -13.66 6.29
CA VAL A 23 -23.98 -13.53 7.77
C VAL A 23 -24.28 -14.87 8.48
N PRO A 24 -25.29 -15.67 8.07
CA PRO A 24 -25.53 -16.98 8.67
C PRO A 24 -24.49 -18.04 8.31
N LEU A 25 -23.74 -17.90 7.20
CA LEU A 25 -22.62 -18.79 6.85
C LEU A 25 -21.42 -18.58 7.78
N ILE A 26 -21.16 -17.32 8.16
CA ILE A 26 -20.15 -16.93 9.17
C ILE A 26 -20.57 -17.40 10.57
N GLN A 27 -21.87 -17.30 10.91
CA GLN A 27 -22.40 -17.82 12.18
C GLN A 27 -22.45 -19.36 12.22
N GLY A 28 -22.71 -20.02 11.09
CA GLY A 28 -22.78 -21.48 10.97
C GLY A 28 -21.47 -22.18 11.34
N PHE A 29 -20.32 -21.64 10.90
CA PHE A 29 -19.00 -22.18 11.25
C PHE A 29 -18.66 -22.03 12.75
N SER A 30 -19.20 -21.01 13.42
CA SER A 30 -19.04 -20.84 14.88
C SER A 30 -19.92 -21.77 15.73
N SER A 31 -20.88 -22.46 15.10
CA SER A 31 -21.92 -23.25 15.77
C SER A 31 -21.73 -24.77 15.70
N LEU A 32 -20.64 -25.26 15.09
CA LEU A 32 -20.32 -26.69 15.14
C LEU A 32 -19.95 -27.07 16.59
N PRO A 33 -20.74 -27.94 17.25
CA PRO A 33 -20.49 -28.30 18.64
C PRO A 33 -19.27 -29.22 18.73
N VAL A 34 -18.14 -28.69 19.18
CA VAL A 34 -17.00 -29.48 19.71
C VAL A 34 -17.34 -29.94 21.13
N SER A 35 -18.50 -30.58 21.29
CA SER A 35 -19.00 -31.05 22.58
C SER A 35 -19.43 -32.52 22.52
N SER A 36 -18.61 -33.38 21.93
CA SER A 36 -18.59 -34.80 22.28
C SER A 36 -17.34 -35.46 21.71
N ILE A 37 -16.23 -35.44 22.45
CA ILE A 37 -15.24 -36.52 22.49
C ILE A 37 -14.30 -36.25 23.69
N GLY A 38 -14.39 -37.12 24.69
CA GLY A 38 -13.33 -37.52 25.61
C GLY A 38 -12.56 -36.44 26.38
N ARG A 39 -12.93 -36.24 27.65
CA ARG A 39 -12.00 -35.76 28.69
C ARG A 39 -10.79 -36.72 28.76
N HIS A 40 -9.66 -36.33 28.18
CA HIS A 40 -8.35 -36.74 28.67
C HIS A 40 -7.38 -35.57 28.48
N SER A 41 -6.94 -35.02 29.60
CA SER A 41 -5.79 -34.12 29.69
C SER A 41 -4.53 -34.91 29.35
N PRO A 42 -3.67 -34.40 28.44
CA PRO A 42 -2.25 -34.42 28.74
C PRO A 42 -1.58 -33.06 28.52
N ARG A 43 -0.66 -32.79 29.44
CA ARG A 43 0.29 -31.69 29.46
C ARG A 43 1.28 -31.84 28.31
N ASN A 44 1.41 -30.83 27.45
CA ASN A 44 2.69 -30.26 26.98
C ASN A 44 2.47 -29.39 25.75
N THR A 45 2.72 -28.10 25.92
CA THR A 45 2.90 -27.14 24.84
C THR A 45 4.36 -27.24 24.40
N GLN A 46 4.62 -27.78 23.21
CA GLN A 46 5.92 -27.63 22.55
C GLN A 46 5.68 -27.19 21.10
N CYS A 47 5.90 -25.91 20.86
CA CYS A 47 6.34 -25.41 19.57
C CYS A 47 7.82 -25.02 19.75
N TYR A 48 8.67 -25.66 18.95
CA TYR A 48 10.11 -25.42 18.78
C TYR A 48 10.98 -25.39 20.05
N SER A 49 11.58 -26.54 20.38
CA SER A 49 12.78 -26.60 21.22
C SER A 49 13.97 -26.99 20.35
N PHE A 50 14.90 -26.05 20.13
CA PHE A 50 16.25 -26.37 19.67
C PHE A 50 16.99 -27.07 20.82
N LYS A 51 17.12 -28.40 20.75
CA LYS A 51 17.85 -29.15 21.77
C LYS A 51 19.34 -29.18 21.42
N LYS A 52 20.13 -28.31 22.07
CA LYS A 52 21.59 -28.33 22.03
C LYS A 52 22.07 -29.48 22.93
N GLN A 53 22.47 -30.62 22.35
CA GLN A 53 23.13 -31.68 23.11
C GLN A 53 24.53 -31.21 23.53
N ARG A 54 24.72 -30.95 24.82
CA ARG A 54 26.06 -30.86 25.43
C ARG A 54 26.71 -32.24 25.35
N LEU A 55 27.75 -32.35 24.53
CA LEU A 55 28.73 -33.43 24.59
C LEU A 55 29.47 -33.33 25.94
N HIS A 56 29.17 -34.24 26.86
CA HIS A 56 30.10 -34.56 27.94
C HIS A 56 31.11 -35.57 27.40
N ALA A 57 32.38 -35.15 27.36
CA ALA A 57 33.50 -36.00 27.07
C ALA A 57 33.82 -36.90 28.27
N GLU A 58 33.90 -38.21 28.04
CA GLU A 58 34.81 -39.11 28.76
C GLU A 58 35.49 -40.06 27.76
N PRO A 59 36.77 -40.45 27.99
CA PRO A 59 37.60 -41.10 26.99
C PRO A 59 37.61 -42.62 27.14
N ARG A 60 37.53 -43.39 26.04
CA ARG A 60 38.24 -44.68 25.87
C ARG A 60 38.08 -45.32 24.47
N SER A 61 39.24 -45.44 23.82
CA SER A 61 39.78 -46.51 22.94
C SER A 61 38.92 -47.34 21.96
N ILE A 62 39.24 -47.18 20.67
CA ILE A 62 39.62 -48.19 19.64
C ILE A 62 38.76 -49.46 19.53
N SER A 63 37.95 -49.58 18.47
CA SER A 63 38.14 -50.50 17.31
C SER A 63 36.83 -50.71 16.53
N ASP A 64 36.97 -50.71 15.21
CA ASP A 64 36.12 -51.24 14.14
C ASP A 64 34.78 -51.92 14.49
N SER A 65 33.70 -51.43 13.89
CA SER A 65 32.82 -52.27 13.05
C SER A 65 31.72 -51.42 12.39
N LEU A 66 31.55 -51.70 11.11
CA LEU A 66 30.47 -51.27 10.24
C LEU A 66 29.09 -51.68 10.75
N ASP A 67 28.09 -51.07 10.11
CA ASP A 67 26.65 -51.30 10.19
C ASP A 67 25.90 -50.50 11.26
N LYS A 68 25.24 -49.43 10.80
CA LYS A 68 23.87 -49.11 11.22
C LYS A 68 23.19 -48.13 10.26
N ASP A 69 22.17 -48.67 9.59
CA ASP A 69 20.96 -47.96 9.22
C ASP A 69 20.42 -47.20 10.44
N ASP A 70 20.64 -45.89 10.49
CA ASP A 70 19.84 -44.98 11.32
C ASP A 70 19.02 -44.10 10.38
N SER A 71 17.94 -44.71 9.88
CA SER A 71 16.78 -43.99 9.39
C SER A 71 16.21 -43.20 10.57
N LEU A 72 16.47 -41.89 10.59
CA LEU A 72 15.79 -40.94 11.46
C LEU A 72 14.31 -40.90 11.08
N VAL A 73 13.55 -41.83 11.64
CA VAL A 73 12.10 -41.80 11.67
C VAL A 73 11.69 -40.59 12.50
N LEU A 74 11.33 -39.51 11.81
CA LEU A 74 10.56 -38.41 12.36
C LEU A 74 9.19 -38.98 12.77
N GLU A 75 9.04 -39.42 14.02
CA GLU A 75 7.71 -39.70 14.58
C GLU A 75 6.94 -38.37 14.68
N ALA A 76 6.12 -38.13 13.66
CA ALA A 76 5.12 -37.09 13.61
C ALA A 76 4.07 -37.31 14.70
N GLY A 77 4.29 -36.74 15.88
CA GLY A 77 3.30 -36.67 16.94
C GLY A 77 2.16 -35.73 16.56
N SER A 78 0.98 -36.30 16.30
CA SER A 78 -0.35 -35.65 16.21
C SER A 78 -0.58 -34.71 15.01
N GLY A 79 -0.77 -35.30 13.83
CA GLY A 79 -1.14 -34.62 12.59
C GLY A 79 -2.59 -34.12 12.45
N SER A 80 -3.44 -34.17 13.48
CA SER A 80 -4.83 -33.66 13.34
C SER A 80 -4.91 -32.16 13.64
N TRP A 81 -4.38 -31.69 14.77
CA TRP A 81 -4.54 -30.29 15.20
C TRP A 81 -3.82 -29.24 14.32
N CYS A 82 -2.69 -29.58 13.70
CA CYS A 82 -1.97 -28.68 12.79
C CYS A 82 -2.69 -28.49 11.44
N TYR A 83 -3.48 -29.47 11.01
CA TYR A 83 -4.32 -29.37 9.81
C TYR A 83 -5.53 -28.46 10.03
N TRP A 84 -6.15 -28.50 11.22
CA TRP A 84 -7.33 -27.67 11.52
C TRP A 84 -7.00 -26.18 11.62
N SER A 85 -5.81 -25.80 12.11
CA SER A 85 -5.38 -24.40 12.13
C SER A 85 -5.16 -23.85 10.72
N THR A 86 -4.46 -24.62 9.86
CA THR A 86 -4.20 -24.23 8.46
C THR A 86 -5.50 -24.14 7.65
N ALA A 87 -6.43 -25.08 7.84
CA ALA A 87 -7.72 -25.05 7.18
C ALA A 87 -8.58 -23.85 7.61
N TYR A 88 -8.54 -23.47 8.88
CA TYR A 88 -9.22 -22.27 9.39
C TYR A 88 -8.64 -20.99 8.80
N GLU A 89 -7.31 -20.87 8.75
CA GLU A 89 -6.60 -19.74 8.13
C GLU A 89 -6.95 -19.57 6.65
N LEU A 90 -6.97 -20.67 5.89
CA LEU A 90 -7.37 -20.67 4.48
C LEU A 90 -8.88 -20.36 4.32
N ALA A 91 -9.74 -20.89 5.18
CA ALA A 91 -11.17 -20.58 5.15
C ALA A 91 -11.40 -19.08 5.40
N GLN A 92 -10.70 -18.49 6.37
CA GLN A 92 -10.78 -17.06 6.65
C GLN A 92 -10.30 -16.23 5.46
N ALA A 93 -9.14 -16.56 4.89
CA ALA A 93 -8.64 -15.89 3.68
C ALA A 93 -9.63 -16.00 2.51
N GLY A 94 -10.26 -17.17 2.33
CA GLY A 94 -11.26 -17.39 1.29
C GLY A 94 -12.55 -16.59 1.50
N THR A 95 -12.99 -16.44 2.75
CA THR A 95 -14.11 -15.55 3.08
C THR A 95 -13.79 -14.08 2.82
N VAL A 96 -12.57 -13.63 3.18
CA VAL A 96 -12.11 -12.26 2.88
C VAL A 96 -12.11 -12.02 1.37
N GLY A 97 -11.55 -12.95 0.58
CA GLY A 97 -11.54 -12.84 -0.88
C GLY A 97 -12.95 -12.75 -1.48
N SER A 98 -13.84 -13.66 -1.09
CA SER A 98 -15.21 -13.72 -1.65
C SER A 98 -16.04 -12.48 -1.31
N ILE A 99 -15.96 -11.99 -0.05
CA ILE A 99 -16.69 -10.79 0.39
C ILE A 99 -16.09 -9.54 -0.26
N THR A 100 -14.77 -9.48 -0.39
CA THR A 100 -14.08 -8.36 -1.08
C THR A 100 -14.53 -8.27 -2.54
N GLY A 101 -14.52 -9.38 -3.28
CA GLY A 101 -14.95 -9.37 -4.69
C GLY A 101 -16.41 -8.98 -4.88
N LEU A 102 -17.32 -9.43 -3.99
CA LEU A 102 -18.71 -8.96 -3.98
C LEU A 102 -18.82 -7.45 -3.69
N SER A 103 -18.06 -6.96 -2.71
CA SER A 103 -18.09 -5.55 -2.29
C SER A 103 -17.51 -4.62 -3.37
N VAL A 104 -16.41 -5.03 -4.01
CA VAL A 104 -15.81 -4.30 -5.14
C VAL A 104 -16.73 -4.30 -6.36
N ALA A 105 -17.41 -5.42 -6.65
CA ALA A 105 -18.40 -5.46 -7.71
C ALA A 105 -19.57 -4.49 -7.45
N ALA A 106 -20.10 -4.48 -6.22
CA ALA A 106 -21.14 -3.55 -5.81
C ALA A 106 -20.71 -2.09 -5.95
N PHE A 107 -19.48 -1.78 -5.54
CA PHE A 107 -18.87 -0.46 -5.66
C PHE A 107 -18.78 -0.01 -7.13
N LYS A 108 -18.27 -0.86 -8.02
CA LYS A 108 -18.19 -0.57 -9.46
C LYS A 108 -19.55 -0.42 -10.13
N LEU A 109 -20.52 -1.27 -9.79
CA LEU A 109 -21.89 -1.14 -10.29
C LEU A 109 -22.54 0.18 -9.82
N SER A 110 -22.22 0.64 -8.61
CA SER A 110 -22.71 1.91 -8.08
C SER A 110 -22.13 3.11 -8.83
N ILE A 111 -20.83 3.07 -9.18
CA ILE A 111 -20.19 4.06 -10.04
C ILE A 111 -20.90 4.13 -11.39
N GLU A 112 -21.12 2.98 -12.04
CA GLU A 112 -21.76 2.93 -13.36
C GLU A 112 -23.23 3.39 -13.30
N ALA A 113 -23.93 3.10 -12.21
CA ALA A 113 -25.27 3.62 -11.97
C ALA A 113 -25.28 5.16 -11.89
N VAL A 114 -24.35 5.78 -11.16
CA VAL A 114 -24.23 7.24 -11.10
C VAL A 114 -23.81 7.82 -12.46
N ARG A 115 -22.85 7.18 -13.14
CA ARG A 115 -22.39 7.58 -14.47
C ARG A 115 -23.53 7.61 -15.48
N SER A 116 -24.30 6.53 -15.57
CA SER A 116 -25.43 6.42 -16.50
C SER A 116 -26.58 7.39 -16.20
N LEU A 117 -26.76 7.79 -14.94
CA LEU A 117 -27.72 8.83 -14.55
C LEU A 117 -27.24 10.24 -14.92
N CYS A 118 -25.94 10.53 -14.72
CA CYS A 118 -25.38 11.85 -14.94
C CYS A 118 -25.08 12.15 -16.42
N TYR A 119 -24.67 11.15 -17.19
CA TYR A 119 -24.19 11.30 -18.57
C TYR A 119 -25.17 10.69 -19.60
N GLU A 120 -26.47 10.79 -19.35
CA GLU A 120 -27.48 10.35 -20.31
C GLU A 120 -27.40 11.19 -21.61
N GLU A 121 -27.21 10.53 -22.76
CA GLU A 121 -26.92 11.20 -24.04
C GLU A 121 -27.98 12.23 -24.44
N SER A 122 -29.25 11.97 -24.16
CA SER A 122 -30.37 12.87 -24.48
C SER A 122 -30.26 14.24 -23.79
N ILE A 123 -29.74 14.27 -22.57
CA ILE A 123 -29.57 15.48 -21.76
C ILE A 123 -28.34 16.25 -22.23
N LEU A 124 -27.24 15.55 -22.50
CA LEU A 124 -25.96 16.16 -22.88
C LEU A 124 -25.99 16.82 -24.26
N VAL A 125 -26.73 16.24 -25.22
CA VAL A 125 -26.95 16.87 -26.53
C VAL A 125 -27.74 18.17 -26.40
N SER A 126 -28.68 18.22 -25.46
CA SER A 126 -29.53 19.39 -25.23
C SER A 126 -28.81 20.51 -24.45
N TYR A 127 -27.92 20.14 -23.52
CA TYR A 127 -27.22 21.08 -22.63
C TYR A 127 -25.74 20.68 -22.45
N PRO A 128 -24.87 20.95 -23.43
CA PRO A 128 -23.46 20.53 -23.37
C PRO A 128 -22.69 21.21 -22.22
N SER A 129 -23.08 22.42 -21.82
CA SER A 129 -22.50 23.13 -20.67
C SER A 129 -22.75 22.43 -19.33
N LEU A 130 -23.72 21.52 -19.25
CA LEU A 130 -24.02 20.76 -18.03
C LEU A 130 -22.86 19.85 -17.62
N VAL A 131 -22.04 19.40 -18.57
CA VAL A 131 -20.84 18.59 -18.32
C VAL A 131 -19.89 19.27 -17.34
N ALA A 132 -19.78 20.60 -17.38
CA ALA A 132 -18.93 21.33 -16.44
C ALA A 132 -19.41 21.30 -14.99
N LEU A 133 -20.72 21.16 -14.78
CA LEU A 133 -21.32 21.15 -13.44
C LEU A 133 -21.39 19.75 -12.84
N LEU A 134 -21.34 18.69 -13.64
CA LEU A 134 -21.50 17.31 -13.16
C LEU A 134 -20.44 16.93 -12.09
N PRO A 135 -19.12 17.10 -12.31
CA PRO A 135 -18.16 16.74 -11.26
C PRO A 135 -18.25 17.67 -10.04
N ALA A 136 -18.73 18.91 -10.20
CA ALA A 136 -19.01 19.80 -9.07
C ALA A 136 -20.15 19.28 -8.19
N ILE A 137 -21.20 18.67 -8.78
CA ILE A 137 -22.27 17.99 -8.04
C ILE A 137 -21.70 16.82 -7.23
N GLY A 138 -20.76 16.05 -7.80
CA GLY A 138 -20.01 15.03 -7.07
C GLY A 138 -19.28 15.63 -5.86
N GLY A 139 -18.58 16.75 -6.07
CA GLY A 139 -17.93 17.51 -5.00
C GLY A 139 -18.89 17.99 -3.90
N VAL A 140 -20.12 18.38 -4.24
CA VAL A 140 -21.15 18.76 -3.24
C VAL A 140 -21.54 17.56 -2.38
N VAL A 141 -21.73 16.39 -2.99
CA VAL A 141 -22.03 15.15 -2.25
C VAL A 141 -20.87 14.78 -1.33
N VAL A 142 -19.63 14.89 -1.81
CA VAL A 142 -18.42 14.67 -0.99
C VAL A 142 -18.37 15.65 0.19
N GLY A 143 -18.62 16.94 -0.06
CA GLY A 143 -18.70 17.97 0.98
C GLY A 143 -19.77 17.68 2.03
N LEU A 144 -20.95 17.22 1.62
CA LEU A 144 -22.01 16.81 2.54
C LEU A 144 -21.56 15.62 3.40
N LEU A 145 -20.91 14.62 2.81
CA LEU A 145 -20.38 13.46 3.53
C LEU A 145 -19.26 13.85 4.50
N LEU A 146 -18.46 14.87 4.20
CA LEU A 146 -17.50 15.45 5.14
C LEU A 146 -18.21 16.12 6.33
N LEU A 147 -19.28 16.88 6.08
CA LEU A 147 -20.06 17.51 7.16
C LEU A 147 -20.72 16.50 8.09
N LEU A 148 -21.16 15.36 7.57
CA LEU A 148 -21.88 14.34 8.35
C LEU A 148 -20.96 13.48 9.24
N GLY A 149 -19.69 13.29 8.87
CA GLY A 149 -18.83 12.30 9.52
C GLY A 149 -17.37 12.70 9.71
N GLY A 150 -16.99 13.95 9.41
CA GLY A 150 -15.62 14.45 9.56
C GLY A 150 -14.68 14.04 8.43
N PRO A 151 -13.34 14.14 8.62
CA PRO A 151 -12.37 13.82 7.58
C PRO A 151 -12.46 12.35 7.17
N PHE A 152 -12.18 12.06 5.90
CA PHE A 152 -12.09 10.68 5.42
C PHE A 152 -10.84 10.00 5.94
N PRO A 153 -10.84 8.66 6.08
CA PRO A 153 -9.64 7.92 6.46
C PRO A 153 -8.51 8.17 5.43
N PRO A 154 -7.25 8.17 5.90
CA PRO A 154 -6.07 8.47 5.08
C PRO A 154 -5.91 7.48 3.92
N GLY A 155 -5.00 7.78 2.98
CA GLY A 155 -4.69 6.87 1.87
C GLY A 155 -4.13 5.51 2.34
N LEU A 156 -3.78 4.65 1.39
CA LEU A 156 -3.40 3.25 1.62
C LEU A 156 -2.50 3.03 2.85
N ARG A 157 -1.33 3.68 2.93
CA ARG A 157 -0.38 3.53 4.05
C ARG A 157 -1.03 3.84 5.41
N GLY A 158 -1.76 4.96 5.49
CA GLY A 158 -2.44 5.36 6.73
C GLY A 158 -3.59 4.42 7.09
N THR A 159 -4.32 3.92 6.08
CA THR A 159 -5.35 2.89 6.28
C THR A 159 -4.75 1.61 6.86
N VAL A 160 -3.64 1.12 6.28
CA VAL A 160 -2.92 -0.06 6.79
C VAL A 160 -2.43 0.16 8.22
N GLN A 161 -1.89 1.34 8.52
CA GLN A 161 -1.43 1.70 9.86
C GLN A 161 -2.59 1.70 10.88
N GLN A 162 -3.71 2.37 10.57
CA GLN A 162 -4.90 2.41 11.42
C GLN A 162 -5.52 1.02 11.68
N VAL A 163 -5.33 0.08 10.75
CA VAL A 163 -5.81 -1.30 10.91
C VAL A 163 -4.80 -2.12 11.72
N ASP A 164 -3.50 -1.96 11.48
CA ASP A 164 -2.44 -2.66 12.21
C ASP A 164 -2.31 -2.23 13.68
N ASP A 165 -2.67 -0.99 14.01
CA ASP A 165 -2.65 -0.45 15.38
C ASP A 165 -3.73 -1.07 16.28
N ASN A 166 -4.76 -1.72 15.73
CA ASN A 166 -5.86 -2.37 16.49
C ASN A 166 -6.40 -1.51 17.65
N ASP A 167 -6.71 -0.24 17.42
CA ASP A 167 -7.56 0.50 18.36
C ASP A 167 -8.96 -0.12 18.28
N ILE A 168 -9.28 -0.94 19.30
CA ILE A 168 -10.57 -1.66 19.45
C ILE A 168 -11.69 -0.68 19.82
N THR A 169 -11.35 0.55 20.19
CA THR A 169 -12.30 1.60 20.49
C THR A 169 -12.98 2.08 19.20
N ASP A 170 -14.26 1.71 19.06
CA ASP A 170 -15.21 2.07 18.00
C ASP A 170 -15.05 1.43 16.61
N GLN A 171 -14.95 0.10 16.56
CA GLN A 171 -15.04 -0.71 15.32
C GLN A 171 -16.23 -0.31 14.41
N LEU A 172 -17.37 0.07 14.99
CA LEU A 172 -18.55 0.54 14.26
C LEU A 172 -18.34 1.92 13.59
N GLN A 173 -17.64 2.85 14.26
CA GLN A 173 -17.35 4.16 13.66
C GLN A 173 -16.33 4.03 12.53
N ILE A 174 -15.34 3.15 12.69
CA ILE A 174 -14.31 2.91 11.67
C ILE A 174 -14.94 2.32 10.39
N GLN A 175 -15.79 1.29 10.50
CA GLN A 175 -16.51 0.73 9.36
C GLN A 175 -17.43 1.78 8.70
N GLY A 176 -18.11 2.60 9.50
CA GLY A 176 -18.91 3.72 8.99
C GLY A 176 -18.07 4.71 8.17
N ASN A 177 -16.83 5.00 8.60
CA ASN A 177 -15.91 5.88 7.89
C ASN A 177 -15.44 5.31 6.54
N PHE A 178 -15.17 4.01 6.45
CA PHE A 178 -14.82 3.36 5.18
C PHE A 178 -15.99 3.32 4.20
N LEU A 179 -17.20 3.02 4.69
CA LEU A 179 -18.39 3.03 3.85
C LEU A 179 -18.69 4.44 3.33
N ARG A 180 -18.52 5.46 4.19
CA ARG A 180 -18.65 6.88 3.82
C ARG A 180 -17.62 7.30 2.77
N LYS A 181 -16.36 6.86 2.91
CA LYS A 181 -15.31 7.11 1.89
C LYS A 181 -15.65 6.41 0.57
N SER A 182 -16.15 5.18 0.62
CA SER A 182 -16.60 4.45 -0.57
C SER A 182 -17.76 5.16 -1.28
N ALA A 183 -18.74 5.65 -0.53
CA ALA A 183 -19.85 6.45 -1.09
C ALA A 183 -19.36 7.77 -1.70
N ALA A 184 -18.41 8.45 -1.06
CA ALA A 184 -17.77 9.65 -1.60
C ALA A 184 -17.01 9.36 -2.91
N ALA A 185 -16.32 8.22 -3.00
CA ALA A 185 -15.68 7.77 -4.22
C ALA A 185 -16.70 7.46 -5.32
N VAL A 186 -17.82 6.78 -5.02
CA VAL A 186 -18.90 6.55 -6.00
C VAL A 186 -19.40 7.86 -6.60
N ALA A 187 -19.68 8.85 -5.75
CA ALA A 187 -20.14 10.17 -6.21
C ALA A 187 -19.07 10.89 -7.05
N THR A 188 -17.82 10.88 -6.59
CA THR A 188 -16.69 11.52 -7.29
C THR A 188 -16.46 10.91 -8.68
N LEU A 189 -16.37 9.58 -8.74
CA LEU A 189 -16.00 8.86 -9.96
C LEU A 189 -17.16 8.78 -10.94
N GLY A 190 -18.38 8.53 -10.45
CA GLY A 190 -19.58 8.46 -11.28
C GLY A 190 -19.97 9.80 -11.91
N THR A 191 -19.66 10.92 -11.26
CA THR A 191 -19.92 12.27 -11.80
C THR A 191 -18.83 12.81 -12.72
N GLY A 192 -17.76 12.04 -12.97
CA GLY A 192 -16.78 12.35 -14.01
C GLY A 192 -15.47 12.99 -13.54
N ALA A 193 -15.19 13.03 -12.24
CA ALA A 193 -13.89 13.52 -11.75
C ALA A 193 -12.73 12.65 -12.26
N SER A 194 -11.57 13.28 -12.49
CA SER A 194 -10.38 12.62 -13.03
C SER A 194 -9.60 11.85 -11.96
N LEU A 195 -10.18 10.77 -11.44
CA LEU A 195 -9.59 9.88 -10.43
C LEU A 195 -9.94 8.42 -10.78
N GLY A 196 -9.34 7.44 -10.11
CA GLY A 196 -9.49 5.99 -10.34
C GLY A 196 -10.30 5.24 -9.24
N PRO A 197 -10.93 4.09 -9.55
CA PRO A 197 -11.65 3.29 -8.56
C PRO A 197 -10.74 2.35 -7.75
N GLU A 198 -9.53 2.09 -8.25
CA GLU A 198 -8.69 0.99 -7.79
C GLU A 198 -8.12 1.20 -6.39
N GLY A 199 -7.78 2.43 -6.01
CA GLY A 199 -7.39 2.76 -4.63
C GLY A 199 -8.48 2.40 -3.62
N PRO A 200 -9.71 2.93 -3.80
CA PRO A 200 -10.88 2.50 -3.02
C PRO A 200 -11.13 0.99 -3.01
N CYS A 201 -10.93 0.26 -4.13
CA CYS A 201 -11.07 -1.20 -4.16
C CYS A 201 -10.12 -1.90 -3.18
N VAL A 202 -8.87 -1.45 -3.10
CA VAL A 202 -7.86 -1.99 -2.15
C VAL A 202 -8.28 -1.70 -0.71
N GLU A 203 -8.74 -0.48 -0.43
CA GLU A 203 -9.18 -0.07 0.90
C GLU A 203 -10.42 -0.85 1.37
N ILE A 204 -11.38 -1.11 0.46
CA ILE A 204 -12.54 -1.98 0.73
C ILE A 204 -12.07 -3.38 1.14
N GLY A 205 -11.09 -3.94 0.44
CA GLY A 205 -10.54 -5.26 0.78
C GLY A 205 -9.86 -5.29 2.15
N ILE A 206 -9.10 -4.24 2.50
CA ILE A 206 -8.48 -4.09 3.82
C ILE A 206 -9.55 -3.99 4.92
N ASP A 207 -10.64 -3.25 4.70
CA ASP A 207 -11.73 -3.12 5.66
C ASP A 207 -12.47 -4.46 5.86
N VAL A 208 -12.73 -5.20 4.78
CA VAL A 208 -13.28 -6.56 4.85
C VAL A 208 -12.35 -7.48 5.64
N ALA A 209 -11.05 -7.43 5.40
CA ALA A 209 -10.07 -8.22 6.15
C ALA A 209 -10.06 -7.87 7.65
N ARG A 210 -10.17 -6.58 7.99
CA ARG A 210 -10.30 -6.11 9.38
C ARG A 210 -11.58 -6.62 10.04
N ALA A 211 -12.71 -6.56 9.33
CA ALA A 211 -13.97 -7.09 9.82
C ALA A 211 -13.83 -8.59 10.12
N CYS A 212 -13.21 -9.36 9.22
CA CYS A 212 -12.96 -10.78 9.41
C CYS A 212 -11.94 -11.10 10.51
N SER A 213 -10.94 -10.24 10.76
CA SER A 213 -9.94 -10.45 11.82
C SER A 213 -10.53 -10.28 13.23
N SER A 214 -11.56 -9.44 13.37
CA SER A 214 -12.26 -9.23 14.65
C SER A 214 -13.02 -10.47 15.17
N PHE A 215 -13.33 -11.42 14.29
CA PHE A 215 -13.96 -12.70 14.67
C PHE A 215 -12.98 -13.72 15.25
N ASN A 216 -11.66 -13.48 15.20
CA ASN A 216 -10.69 -14.33 15.88
C ASN A 216 -10.81 -14.14 17.40
N ARG A 217 -11.23 -15.20 18.11
CA ARG A 217 -11.21 -15.22 19.58
C ARG A 217 -9.78 -15.07 20.11
N PRO A 218 -9.59 -14.36 21.24
CA PRO A 218 -8.30 -14.35 21.92
C PRO A 218 -7.91 -15.79 22.29
N VAL A 219 -6.70 -16.19 21.89
CA VAL A 219 -6.05 -17.37 22.46
C VAL A 219 -5.93 -17.11 23.96
N PRO A 220 -6.48 -17.97 24.84
CA PRO A 220 -6.48 -17.69 26.27
C PRO A 220 -5.04 -17.56 26.76
N SER A 221 -4.70 -16.36 27.23
CA SER A 221 -3.49 -16.11 27.99
C SER A 221 -3.55 -17.01 29.21
N ARG A 222 -2.58 -17.93 29.34
CA ARG A 222 -2.49 -18.79 30.50
C ARG A 222 -2.06 -17.91 31.67
N GLU A 223 -3.01 -17.41 32.46
CA GLU A 223 -2.72 -16.85 33.79
C GLU A 223 -1.95 -17.92 34.57
N ALA A 224 -0.69 -17.63 34.88
CA ALA A 224 0.16 -18.47 35.71
C ALA A 224 -0.28 -18.36 37.18
N GLY A 225 -1.47 -18.85 37.49
CA GLY A 225 -1.98 -19.05 38.85
C GLY A 225 -1.49 -20.36 39.47
N GLY A 226 -0.19 -20.67 39.36
CA GLY A 226 0.44 -21.83 39.99
C GLY A 226 1.47 -21.39 41.01
N PRO A 227 1.62 -22.09 42.16
CA PRO A 227 2.58 -21.69 43.19
C PRO A 227 3.99 -21.66 42.59
N SER A 228 4.71 -20.56 42.85
CA SER A 228 6.09 -20.35 42.44
C SER A 228 6.99 -21.52 42.86
N PRO A 229 7.81 -22.09 41.96
CA PRO A 229 8.83 -23.05 42.37
C PRO A 229 9.86 -22.35 43.27
N PRO A 230 10.52 -23.08 44.18
CA PRO A 230 11.44 -22.49 45.14
C PRO A 230 12.63 -21.86 44.43
N ALA A 231 13.05 -20.70 44.93
CA ALA A 231 14.18 -19.94 44.44
C ALA A 231 15.48 -20.72 44.66
N THR A 232 16.01 -21.34 43.61
CA THR A 232 17.40 -21.79 43.56
C THR A 232 18.02 -21.40 42.22
N LEU A 233 18.84 -20.34 42.27
CA LEU A 233 20.03 -20.08 41.45
C LEU A 233 19.97 -20.46 39.96
N GLU A 234 19.12 -19.80 39.18
CA GLU A 234 19.32 -19.62 37.73
C GLU A 234 18.84 -18.20 37.33
N GLU A 235 19.53 -17.18 37.85
CA GLU A 235 19.44 -15.80 37.35
C GLU A 235 20.38 -15.61 36.15
N GLU A 236 20.16 -16.27 35.00
CA GLU A 236 20.85 -15.86 33.75
C GLU A 236 20.24 -16.36 32.43
N GLU A 237 18.92 -16.56 32.32
CA GLU A 237 18.32 -16.83 30.99
C GLU A 237 16.86 -16.36 30.82
N THR A 238 16.49 -15.26 31.50
CA THR A 238 15.13 -14.68 31.43
C THR A 238 15.01 -13.44 30.54
N THR A 239 15.96 -13.21 29.63
CA THR A 239 16.05 -11.98 28.81
C THR A 239 16.05 -12.18 27.29
N LEU A 240 15.59 -13.32 26.76
CA LEU A 240 15.63 -13.58 25.30
C LEU A 240 14.44 -14.38 24.73
N THR A 241 13.27 -14.29 25.34
CA THR A 241 11.99 -14.63 24.69
C THR A 241 11.05 -13.44 24.78
N THR A 242 11.42 -12.37 24.09
CA THR A 242 10.50 -11.29 23.77
C THR A 242 9.28 -11.89 23.07
N ALA A 243 8.12 -11.82 23.72
CA ALA A 243 6.89 -12.46 23.29
C ALA A 243 6.50 -12.00 21.87
N ILE A 244 6.71 -12.88 20.88
CA ILE A 244 6.15 -12.74 19.54
C ILE A 244 4.64 -12.75 19.69
N ASN A 245 3.93 -11.75 19.14
CA ASN A 245 2.47 -11.74 19.12
C ASN A 245 1.97 -12.42 17.82
N PRO A 246 1.65 -13.74 17.85
CA PRO A 246 1.24 -14.48 16.65
C PRO A 246 -0.08 -13.94 16.05
N GLN A 247 -0.96 -13.36 16.88
CA GLN A 247 -2.23 -12.80 16.41
C GLN A 247 -2.00 -11.55 15.55
N ARG A 248 -1.07 -10.68 15.94
CA ARG A 248 -0.72 -9.50 15.15
C ARG A 248 -0.10 -9.88 13.80
N ALA A 249 0.75 -10.90 13.81
CA ALA A 249 1.33 -11.51 12.61
C ALA A 249 0.24 -11.99 11.64
N TRP A 250 -0.74 -12.77 12.11
CA TRP A 250 -1.86 -13.22 11.28
C TRP A 250 -2.75 -12.08 10.79
N ASN A 251 -3.03 -11.08 11.63
CA ASN A 251 -3.80 -9.90 11.22
C ASN A 251 -3.14 -9.18 10.03
N ARG A 252 -1.81 -9.06 10.00
CA ARG A 252 -1.09 -8.49 8.84
C ARG A 252 -1.24 -9.35 7.59
N VAL A 253 -1.21 -10.68 7.73
CA VAL A 253 -1.48 -11.60 6.60
C VAL A 253 -2.90 -11.43 6.07
N LEU A 254 -3.90 -11.33 6.95
CA LEU A 254 -5.29 -11.07 6.55
C LEU A 254 -5.45 -9.73 5.85
N ILE A 255 -4.83 -8.66 6.37
CA ILE A 255 -4.83 -7.34 5.74
C ILE A 255 -4.21 -7.41 4.34
N SER A 256 -3.10 -8.14 4.19
CA SER A 256 -2.50 -8.42 2.87
C SER A 256 -3.43 -9.23 1.96
N CYS A 257 -4.18 -10.21 2.49
CA CYS A 257 -5.19 -10.95 1.74
C CYS A 257 -6.30 -10.01 1.23
N GLY A 258 -6.76 -9.09 2.08
CA GLY A 258 -7.75 -8.07 1.73
C GLY A 258 -7.24 -7.11 0.65
N ALA A 259 -6.02 -6.59 0.81
CA ALA A 259 -5.39 -5.71 -0.18
C ALA A 259 -5.22 -6.41 -1.54
N ALA A 260 -4.69 -7.64 -1.54
CA ALA A 260 -4.56 -8.47 -2.75
C ALA A 260 -5.91 -8.73 -3.42
N ALA A 261 -6.91 -9.13 -2.64
CA ALA A 261 -8.28 -9.34 -3.11
C ALA A 261 -8.88 -8.06 -3.73
N GLY A 262 -8.62 -6.89 -3.15
CA GLY A 262 -9.08 -5.60 -3.66
C GLY A 262 -8.46 -5.26 -5.01
N VAL A 263 -7.15 -5.45 -5.19
CA VAL A 263 -6.47 -5.30 -6.50
C VAL A 263 -7.02 -6.30 -7.52
N ALA A 264 -7.17 -7.56 -7.11
CA ALA A 264 -7.63 -8.64 -7.98
C ALA A 264 -9.02 -8.36 -8.54
N ALA A 265 -9.99 -7.95 -7.72
CA ALA A 265 -11.33 -7.56 -8.18
C ALA A 265 -11.35 -6.18 -8.87
N GLY A 266 -10.43 -5.29 -8.52
CA GLY A 266 -10.24 -3.99 -9.17
C GLY A 266 -9.83 -4.12 -10.64
N PHE A 267 -8.92 -5.05 -10.94
CA PHE A 267 -8.37 -5.17 -12.29
C PHE A 267 -8.71 -6.47 -13.02
N ASN A 268 -9.44 -7.38 -12.37
CA ASN A 268 -9.55 -8.77 -12.79
C ASN A 268 -8.18 -9.44 -12.99
N ALA A 269 -7.26 -9.19 -12.04
CA ALA A 269 -5.84 -9.53 -12.13
C ALA A 269 -5.34 -10.17 -10.82
N PRO A 270 -5.63 -11.47 -10.58
CA PRO A 270 -5.28 -12.14 -9.33
C PRO A 270 -3.77 -12.28 -9.09
N LEU A 271 -2.94 -12.51 -10.12
CA LEU A 271 -1.48 -12.57 -9.94
C LEU A 271 -0.94 -11.21 -9.51
N ALA A 272 -1.38 -10.14 -10.17
CA ALA A 272 -1.01 -8.78 -9.78
C ALA A 272 -1.40 -8.47 -8.33
N GLY A 273 -2.56 -8.92 -7.88
CA GLY A 273 -2.98 -8.79 -6.48
C GLY A 273 -2.05 -9.50 -5.49
N VAL A 274 -1.57 -10.70 -5.82
CA VAL A 274 -0.60 -11.41 -4.97
C VAL A 274 0.71 -10.64 -4.88
N PHE A 275 1.26 -10.17 -6.00
CA PHE A 275 2.50 -9.41 -6.00
C PHE A 275 2.35 -8.03 -5.35
N PHE A 276 1.18 -7.41 -5.45
CA PHE A 276 0.87 -6.19 -4.71
C PHE A 276 1.02 -6.41 -3.20
N ALA A 277 0.52 -7.52 -2.68
CA ALA A 277 0.71 -7.87 -1.27
C ALA A 277 2.18 -8.19 -0.93
N LEU A 278 2.94 -8.78 -1.86
CA LEU A 278 4.34 -9.13 -1.62
C LEU A 278 5.31 -7.96 -1.75
N GLU A 279 4.99 -6.96 -2.57
CA GLU A 279 5.88 -5.84 -2.87
C GLU A 279 5.44 -4.58 -2.13
N ILE A 280 4.18 -4.15 -2.28
CA ILE A 280 3.68 -2.88 -1.73
C ILE A 280 3.30 -3.02 -0.26
N MET A 281 2.53 -4.05 0.10
CA MET A 281 2.10 -4.21 1.50
C MET A 281 3.27 -4.54 2.42
N GLN A 282 4.24 -5.34 1.96
CA GLN A 282 5.44 -5.64 2.74
C GLN A 282 6.27 -4.37 3.00
N ASN A 283 6.55 -3.57 1.97
CA ASN A 283 7.25 -2.30 2.12
C ASN A 283 6.48 -1.35 3.06
N THR A 284 5.15 -1.35 2.98
CA THR A 284 4.30 -0.56 3.87
C THR A 284 4.46 -0.99 5.33
N PHE A 285 4.39 -2.28 5.65
CA PHE A 285 4.58 -2.78 7.01
C PHE A 285 5.98 -2.51 7.55
N GLN A 286 7.02 -2.70 6.72
CA GLN A 286 8.40 -2.39 7.09
C GLN A 286 8.56 -0.91 7.45
N SER A 287 8.04 -0.01 6.60
CA SER A 287 8.09 1.44 6.87
C SER A 287 7.37 1.83 8.16
N ILE A 288 6.25 1.18 8.48
CA ILE A 288 5.49 1.45 9.71
C ILE A 288 6.28 0.96 10.93
N ASP A 289 6.93 -0.20 10.84
CA ASP A 289 7.75 -0.73 11.93
C ASP A 289 9.01 0.11 12.17
N GLU A 290 9.63 0.67 11.13
CA GLU A 290 10.73 1.63 11.23
C GLU A 290 10.29 2.93 11.92
N ASP A 291 9.14 3.51 11.52
CA ASP A 291 8.58 4.70 12.17
C ASP A 291 8.27 4.47 13.65
N ARG A 292 7.76 3.28 14.01
CA ARG A 292 7.51 2.92 15.41
C ARG A 292 8.79 2.68 16.20
N ALA A 293 9.79 2.05 15.60
CA ALA A 293 11.08 1.84 16.23
C ALA A 293 11.78 3.17 16.54
N THR A 294 11.75 4.12 15.59
CA THR A 294 12.31 5.46 15.80
C THR A 294 11.53 6.27 16.83
N ALA A 295 10.20 6.15 16.88
CA ALA A 295 9.37 6.78 17.90
C ALA A 295 9.63 6.22 19.30
N ALA A 296 9.73 4.89 19.45
CA ALA A 296 10.04 4.25 20.73
C ALA A 296 11.45 4.63 21.23
N ALA A 297 12.44 4.66 20.33
CA ALA A 297 13.79 5.08 20.66
C ALA A 297 13.87 6.51 21.22
N LYS A 298 13.02 7.43 20.75
CA LYS A 298 12.94 8.81 21.28
C LYS A 298 12.44 8.87 22.73
N ILE A 299 11.63 7.91 23.14
CA ILE A 299 11.02 7.84 24.48
C ILE A 299 11.85 6.92 25.40
N GLY A 300 12.89 6.26 24.88
CA GLY A 300 13.70 5.29 25.61
C GLY A 300 13.05 3.91 25.73
N ASP A 301 11.96 3.67 25.00
CA ASP A 301 11.26 2.38 24.95
C ASP A 301 11.85 1.47 23.87
N SER A 302 11.75 0.16 24.09
CA SER A 302 12.14 -0.85 23.11
C SER A 302 10.91 -1.29 22.32
N TYR A 303 10.84 -0.93 21.03
CA TYR A 303 9.86 -1.48 20.11
C TYR A 303 10.32 -2.84 19.61
N ASN A 304 9.53 -3.89 19.89
CA ASN A 304 9.77 -5.19 19.30
C ASN A 304 8.78 -5.40 18.13
N PRO A 305 9.22 -5.27 16.87
CA PRO A 305 8.34 -5.49 15.74
C PRO A 305 7.85 -6.95 15.72
N PRO A 306 6.64 -7.21 15.19
CA PRO A 306 6.29 -8.58 14.83
C PRO A 306 7.31 -9.10 13.81
N PRO A 307 7.58 -10.42 13.77
CA PRO A 307 8.66 -10.98 12.96
C PRO A 307 8.56 -10.50 11.50
N SER A 308 9.51 -9.66 11.06
CA SER A 308 9.55 -9.08 9.72
C SER A 308 9.77 -10.12 8.61
N ALA A 309 10.16 -11.35 8.98
CA ALA A 309 10.19 -12.54 8.12
C ALA A 309 8.79 -13.10 7.81
N LEU A 310 7.74 -12.31 7.99
CA LEU A 310 6.33 -12.68 7.96
C LEU A 310 5.82 -13.16 6.59
N MET A 311 6.61 -13.16 5.51
CA MET A 311 6.16 -13.64 4.19
C MET A 311 7.18 -14.39 3.31
N THR A 312 8.36 -14.78 3.82
CA THR A 312 9.28 -15.65 3.06
C THR A 312 8.92 -17.14 3.16
N SER A 313 7.97 -17.49 4.03
CA SER A 313 7.47 -18.86 4.17
C SER A 313 6.28 -19.10 3.24
N THR A 314 6.33 -20.17 2.44
CA THR A 314 5.27 -20.62 1.52
C THR A 314 3.88 -20.68 2.15
N THR A 315 3.80 -20.82 3.47
CA THR A 315 2.57 -20.83 4.28
C THR A 315 1.76 -19.53 4.21
N THR A 316 2.38 -18.41 3.87
CA THR A 316 1.73 -17.08 3.85
C THR A 316 1.30 -16.63 2.45
N ILE A 317 1.93 -17.16 1.41
CA ILE A 317 1.55 -16.87 0.01
C ILE A 317 0.22 -17.57 -0.33
N THR A 318 0.02 -18.80 0.15
CA THR A 318 -1.18 -19.60 -0.11
C THR A 318 -2.49 -18.89 0.24
N PRO A 319 -2.70 -18.33 1.46
CA PRO A 319 -3.93 -17.62 1.79
C PRO A 319 -4.12 -16.35 0.94
N ILE A 320 -3.05 -15.60 0.64
CA ILE A 320 -3.13 -14.40 -0.22
C ILE A 320 -3.59 -14.79 -1.62
N LEU A 321 -3.00 -15.84 -2.19
CA LEU A 321 -3.37 -16.36 -3.51
C LEU A 321 -4.82 -16.82 -3.53
N LEU A 322 -5.26 -17.58 -2.52
CA LEU A 322 -6.64 -18.03 -2.40
C LEU A 322 -7.62 -16.85 -2.36
N ALA A 323 -7.34 -15.85 -1.51
CA ALA A 323 -8.18 -14.66 -1.38
C ALA A 323 -8.23 -13.86 -2.70
N SER A 324 -7.08 -13.68 -3.34
CA SER A 324 -6.94 -12.97 -4.62
C SER A 324 -7.78 -13.64 -5.72
N VAL A 325 -7.63 -14.96 -5.90
CA VAL A 325 -8.37 -15.74 -6.90
C VAL A 325 -9.87 -15.72 -6.64
N LEU A 326 -10.32 -15.95 -5.41
CA LEU A 326 -11.75 -15.93 -5.09
C LEU A 326 -12.37 -14.54 -5.28
N SER A 327 -11.62 -13.48 -4.98
CA SER A 327 -12.07 -12.10 -5.22
C SER A 327 -12.22 -11.78 -6.71
N ALA A 328 -11.22 -12.15 -7.53
CA ALA A 328 -11.28 -11.98 -8.97
C ALA A 328 -12.48 -12.74 -9.57
N LEU A 329 -12.61 -14.03 -9.25
CA LEU A 329 -13.70 -14.89 -9.72
C LEU A 329 -15.08 -14.34 -9.34
N THR A 330 -15.26 -13.95 -8.08
CA THR A 330 -16.55 -13.39 -7.63
C THR A 330 -16.88 -12.08 -8.34
N SER A 331 -15.92 -11.17 -8.50
CA SER A 331 -16.17 -9.91 -9.22
C SER A 331 -16.44 -10.14 -10.73
N GLU A 332 -15.72 -11.06 -11.36
CA GLU A 332 -15.85 -11.39 -12.78
C GLU A 332 -17.24 -11.97 -13.09
N THR A 333 -17.75 -12.84 -12.20
CA THR A 333 -19.11 -13.41 -12.37
C THR A 333 -20.22 -12.36 -12.29
N LEU A 334 -20.00 -11.26 -11.56
CA LEU A 334 -21.00 -10.19 -11.35
C LEU A 334 -20.91 -9.08 -12.40
N LEU A 335 -19.69 -8.69 -12.77
CA LEU A 335 -19.42 -7.59 -13.70
C LEU A 335 -19.31 -8.06 -15.16
N GLY A 336 -19.10 -9.36 -15.38
CA GLY A 336 -18.77 -9.92 -16.68
C GLY A 336 -17.28 -9.79 -17.01
N ASN A 337 -16.87 -10.46 -18.09
CA ASN A 337 -15.47 -10.51 -18.54
C ASN A 337 -15.15 -9.38 -19.54
N GLU A 338 -15.46 -8.14 -19.18
CA GLU A 338 -15.08 -6.96 -19.96
C GLU A 338 -13.63 -6.60 -19.59
N LEU A 339 -12.65 -7.28 -20.20
CA LEU A 339 -11.24 -6.93 -20.04
C LEU A 339 -11.03 -5.44 -20.37
N VAL A 340 -10.53 -4.70 -19.39
CA VAL A 340 -10.38 -3.24 -19.45
C VAL A 340 -9.34 -2.78 -20.49
N LEU A 341 -8.51 -3.67 -21.06
CA LEU A 341 -7.56 -3.34 -22.12
C LEU A 341 -7.64 -4.38 -23.26
N GLN A 342 -8.26 -4.01 -24.38
CA GLN A 342 -8.35 -4.88 -25.57
C GLN A 342 -7.19 -4.57 -26.53
N LEU A 343 -6.31 -5.54 -26.75
CA LEU A 343 -5.13 -5.39 -27.60
C LEU A 343 -5.29 -6.02 -28.99
N SER A 344 -4.70 -5.37 -29.99
CA SER A 344 -4.20 -6.04 -31.20
C SER A 344 -2.90 -6.79 -30.89
N GLN A 345 -2.63 -7.90 -31.58
CA GLN A 345 -1.48 -8.76 -31.37
C GLN A 345 -0.16 -7.97 -31.22
N PHE A 346 0.61 -8.28 -30.17
CA PHE A 346 1.96 -7.75 -29.94
C PHE A 346 2.97 -8.81 -30.39
N ASN A 347 3.96 -8.39 -31.18
CA ASN A 347 5.16 -9.15 -31.52
C ASN A 347 6.38 -8.26 -31.29
N LEU A 348 7.42 -8.83 -30.67
CA LEU A 348 8.76 -8.23 -30.64
C LEU A 348 9.44 -8.48 -31.99
N GLU A 349 9.43 -7.49 -32.87
CA GLU A 349 10.00 -7.63 -34.22
C GLU A 349 11.53 -7.51 -34.18
N THR A 350 12.07 -6.51 -33.47
CA THR A 350 13.53 -6.26 -33.41
C THR A 350 14.09 -6.08 -31.99
N PRO A 351 14.34 -7.17 -31.23
CA PRO A 351 14.72 -7.10 -29.81
C PRO A 351 15.97 -6.27 -29.50
N LEU A 352 16.96 -6.25 -30.40
CA LEU A 352 18.24 -5.54 -30.18
C LEU A 352 18.09 -4.00 -30.22
N LEU A 353 17.14 -3.49 -31.00
CA LEU A 353 16.87 -2.06 -31.12
C LEU A 353 15.79 -1.60 -30.12
N GLU A 354 14.74 -2.41 -29.96
CA GLU A 354 13.60 -2.05 -29.12
C GLU A 354 13.95 -2.04 -27.62
N LEU A 355 14.84 -2.92 -27.15
CA LEU A 355 15.14 -3.01 -25.72
C LEU A 355 15.78 -1.72 -25.16
N PRO A 356 16.80 -1.11 -25.78
CA PRO A 356 17.29 0.22 -25.38
C PRO A 356 16.21 1.31 -25.41
N LEU A 357 15.29 1.27 -26.37
CA LEU A 357 14.18 2.22 -26.48
C LEU A 357 13.19 2.05 -25.33
N TYR A 358 12.85 0.82 -24.94
CA TYR A 358 12.02 0.54 -23.78
C TYR A 358 12.69 0.98 -22.47
N LEU A 359 14.01 0.83 -22.33
CA LEU A 359 14.74 1.34 -21.16
C LEU A 359 14.67 2.88 -21.10
N LEU A 360 14.83 3.57 -22.24
CA LEU A 360 14.69 5.03 -22.32
C LEU A 360 13.26 5.47 -21.99
N LEU A 361 12.25 4.79 -22.52
CA LEU A 361 10.86 5.02 -22.17
C LEU A 361 10.63 4.82 -20.67
N GLY A 362 11.27 3.82 -20.06
CA GLY A 362 11.23 3.60 -18.62
C GLY A 362 11.79 4.79 -17.84
N ALA A 363 12.96 5.30 -18.23
CA ALA A 363 13.55 6.48 -17.61
C ALA A 363 12.62 7.72 -17.72
N LEU A 364 12.02 7.96 -18.89
CA LEU A 364 11.05 9.04 -19.09
C LEU A 364 9.79 8.83 -18.24
N SER A 365 9.35 7.59 -18.08
CA SER A 365 8.20 7.24 -17.24
C SER A 365 8.45 7.58 -15.77
N GLY A 366 9.68 7.36 -15.27
CA GLY A 366 10.10 7.80 -13.93
C GLY A 366 10.02 9.32 -13.74
N VAL A 367 10.37 10.10 -14.77
CA VAL A 367 10.23 11.57 -14.76
C VAL A 367 8.75 11.98 -14.73
N VAL A 368 7.90 11.35 -15.56
CA VAL A 368 6.46 11.64 -15.59
C VAL A 368 5.80 11.30 -14.24
N ALA A 369 6.16 10.15 -13.64
CA ALA A 369 5.69 9.79 -12.31
C ALA A 369 6.12 10.81 -11.25
N PHE A 370 7.39 11.26 -11.28
CA PHE A 370 7.87 12.33 -10.39
C PHE A 370 7.08 13.63 -10.57
N VAL A 371 6.87 14.08 -11.82
CA VAL A 371 6.08 15.29 -12.11
C VAL A 371 4.64 15.13 -11.60
N PHE A 372 4.03 13.97 -11.79
CA PHE A 372 2.69 13.68 -11.29
C PHE A 372 2.63 13.73 -9.76
N THR A 373 3.52 13.03 -9.05
CA THR A 373 3.63 13.05 -7.59
C THR A 373 3.85 14.47 -7.07
N TYR A 374 4.76 15.21 -7.69
CA TYR A 374 5.05 16.59 -7.30
C TYR A 374 3.85 17.53 -7.53
N SER A 375 3.16 17.39 -8.66
CA SER A 375 1.95 18.16 -8.95
C SER A 375 0.81 17.88 -7.96
N ALA A 376 0.65 16.62 -7.53
CA ALA A 376 -0.32 16.23 -6.51
C ALA A 376 0.05 16.82 -5.14
N LYS A 377 1.32 16.77 -4.73
CA LYS A 377 1.82 17.40 -3.48
C LYS A 377 1.57 18.91 -3.48
N ILE A 378 1.90 19.61 -4.59
CA ILE A 378 1.63 21.05 -4.76
C ILE A 378 0.14 21.37 -4.65
N SER A 379 -0.69 20.59 -5.34
CA SER A 379 -2.14 20.77 -5.34
C SER A 379 -2.71 20.63 -3.93
N GLN A 380 -2.27 19.61 -3.18
CA GLN A 380 -2.67 19.41 -1.79
C GLN A 380 -2.29 20.61 -0.92
N GLN A 381 -1.04 21.09 -1.02
CA GLN A 381 -0.59 22.28 -0.26
C GLN A 381 -1.37 23.54 -0.65
N PHE A 382 -1.71 23.69 -1.93
CA PHE A 382 -2.53 24.79 -2.42
C PHE A 382 -3.92 24.80 -1.77
N PHE A 383 -4.63 23.67 -1.76
CA PHE A 383 -5.97 23.58 -1.14
C PHE A 383 -5.94 23.57 0.40
N GLN A 384 -4.81 23.17 1.01
CA GLN A 384 -4.60 23.29 2.46
C GLN A 384 -4.28 24.73 2.88
N GLY A 385 -3.96 25.63 1.93
CA GLY A 385 -3.61 27.02 2.23
C GLY A 385 -2.16 27.21 2.66
N ASP A 386 -1.29 26.24 2.39
CA ASP A 386 0.13 26.31 2.73
C ASP A 386 1.00 26.91 1.63
N LEU A 387 0.44 27.04 0.42
CA LEU A 387 1.15 27.50 -0.78
C LEU A 387 0.54 28.78 -1.36
N GLY A 388 1.39 29.80 -1.61
CA GLY A 388 1.02 31.03 -2.31
C GLY A 388 1.43 32.30 -1.57
N ALA A 389 1.12 33.45 -2.17
CA ALA A 389 1.23 34.75 -1.49
C ALA A 389 0.24 34.83 -0.31
N ASP A 390 0.51 35.70 0.66
CA ASP A 390 -0.32 35.85 1.87
C ASP A 390 -1.81 36.03 1.56
N ALA A 391 -2.13 36.71 0.45
CA ALA A 391 -3.50 36.89 -0.03
C ALA A 391 -4.18 35.57 -0.46
N VAL A 392 -3.46 34.68 -1.15
CA VAL A 392 -3.97 33.38 -1.61
C VAL A 392 -4.12 32.43 -0.42
N LYS A 393 -3.13 32.43 0.49
CA LYS A 393 -3.16 31.68 1.74
C LYS A 393 -4.35 32.08 2.61
N SER A 394 -4.56 33.38 2.81
CA SER A 394 -5.70 33.91 3.56
C SER A 394 -7.04 33.53 2.92
N THR A 395 -7.14 33.61 1.59
CA THR A 395 -8.35 33.23 0.86
C THR A 395 -8.64 31.74 1.00
N MET A 396 -7.67 30.86 0.79
CA MET A 396 -7.89 29.41 0.85
C MET A 396 -8.17 28.93 2.28
N ASN A 397 -7.52 29.52 3.28
CA ASN A 397 -7.80 29.24 4.69
C ASN A 397 -9.21 29.69 5.11
N SER A 398 -9.79 30.67 4.41
CA SER A 398 -11.16 31.12 4.67
C SER A 398 -12.22 30.19 4.07
N ILE A 399 -11.86 29.31 3.13
CA ILE A 399 -12.80 28.39 2.48
C ILE A 399 -13.02 27.16 3.38
N PRO A 400 -14.27 26.85 3.78
CA PRO A 400 -14.58 25.65 4.55
C PRO A 400 -14.17 24.37 3.81
N GLU A 401 -13.65 23.37 4.54
CA GLU A 401 -13.22 22.08 3.97
C GLU A 401 -14.27 21.41 3.06
N PRO A 402 -15.58 21.40 3.38
CA PRO A 402 -16.60 20.80 2.53
C PRO A 402 -16.77 21.47 1.15
N VAL A 403 -16.33 22.72 1.00
CA VAL A 403 -16.46 23.49 -0.24
C VAL A 403 -15.30 23.21 -1.20
N LYS A 404 -14.14 22.79 -0.67
CA LYS A 404 -12.94 22.52 -1.48
C LYS A 404 -13.17 21.45 -2.57
N PRO A 405 -13.84 20.30 -2.29
CA PRO A 405 -14.15 19.31 -3.32
C PRO A 405 -15.07 19.85 -4.43
N VAL A 406 -15.97 20.79 -4.11
CA VAL A 406 -16.85 21.43 -5.11
C VAL A 406 -16.03 22.23 -6.11
N ILE A 407 -15.04 22.97 -5.63
CA ILE A 407 -14.12 23.77 -6.47
C ILE A 407 -13.29 22.85 -7.36
N GLY A 408 -12.73 21.76 -6.81
CA GLY A 408 -11.98 20.77 -7.59
C GLY A 408 -12.84 20.11 -8.67
N GLY A 409 -14.07 19.74 -8.34
CA GLY A 409 -15.03 19.19 -9.29
C GLY A 409 -15.39 20.19 -10.40
N LEU A 410 -15.63 21.45 -10.06
CA LEU A 410 -15.93 22.49 -11.06
C LEU A 410 -14.76 22.70 -12.01
N ILE A 411 -13.53 22.76 -11.51
CA ILE A 411 -12.33 22.88 -12.36
C ILE A 411 -12.22 21.66 -13.28
N CYS A 412 -12.37 20.45 -12.74
CA CYS A 412 -12.34 19.22 -13.53
C CYS A 412 -13.40 19.23 -14.66
N GLY A 413 -14.62 19.65 -14.35
CA GLY A 413 -15.70 19.76 -15.34
C GLY A 413 -15.44 20.81 -16.41
N LEU A 414 -14.94 21.99 -16.03
CA LEU A 414 -14.59 23.07 -16.98
C LEU A 414 -13.48 22.64 -17.94
N VAL A 415 -12.44 21.98 -17.43
CA VAL A 415 -11.38 21.42 -18.29
C VAL A 415 -11.94 20.30 -19.17
N GLY A 416 -12.87 19.48 -18.65
CA GLY A 416 -13.55 18.43 -19.39
C GLY A 416 -14.40 18.93 -20.57
N LEU A 417 -14.85 20.19 -20.59
CA LEU A 417 -15.51 20.78 -21.76
C LEU A 417 -14.55 20.93 -22.95
N ALA A 418 -13.29 21.28 -22.68
CA ALA A 418 -12.27 21.41 -23.72
C ALA A 418 -11.63 20.06 -24.08
N PHE A 419 -11.44 19.20 -23.08
CA PHE A 419 -10.79 17.90 -23.21
C PHE A 419 -11.68 16.79 -22.61
N PRO A 420 -12.73 16.35 -23.31
CA PRO A 420 -13.64 15.32 -22.79
C PRO A 420 -12.92 14.00 -22.45
N GLN A 421 -11.80 13.72 -23.11
CA GLN A 421 -10.97 12.52 -22.91
C GLN A 421 -10.34 12.43 -21.51
N ILE A 422 -10.30 13.54 -20.75
CA ILE A 422 -9.74 13.56 -19.40
C ILE A 422 -10.77 13.29 -18.30
N LEU A 423 -12.07 13.24 -18.61
CA LEU A 423 -13.10 12.90 -17.64
C LEU A 423 -12.97 11.42 -17.22
N PHE A 424 -13.47 11.10 -16.03
CA PHE A 424 -13.43 9.75 -15.46
C PHE A 424 -11.99 9.17 -15.35
N PHE A 425 -11.91 7.83 -15.39
CA PHE A 425 -10.69 7.03 -15.28
C PHE A 425 -9.75 7.19 -16.47
N GLY A 426 -10.29 7.41 -17.68
CA GLY A 426 -9.53 7.49 -18.93
C GLY A 426 -9.34 6.16 -19.68
N TYR A 427 -9.92 5.04 -19.22
CA TYR A 427 -9.78 3.73 -19.87
C TYR A 427 -10.34 3.69 -21.31
N GLU A 428 -11.35 4.51 -21.64
CA GLU A 428 -11.90 4.57 -23.01
C GLU A 428 -10.89 5.17 -24.00
N THR A 429 -10.26 6.29 -23.64
CA THR A 429 -9.19 6.92 -24.41
C THR A 429 -7.97 5.99 -24.51
N LEU A 430 -7.63 5.32 -23.41
CA LEU A 430 -6.53 4.35 -23.37
C LEU A 430 -6.82 3.19 -24.33
N ASN A 431 -8.01 2.59 -24.29
CA ASN A 431 -8.43 1.54 -25.21
C ASN A 431 -8.46 2.00 -26.67
N SER A 432 -8.82 3.26 -26.92
CA SER A 432 -8.81 3.83 -28.27
C SER A 432 -7.38 3.91 -28.83
N LEU A 433 -6.39 4.21 -27.97
CA LEU A 433 -4.97 4.17 -28.33
C LEU A 433 -4.48 2.74 -28.59
N LEU A 434 -4.96 1.74 -27.83
CA LEU A 434 -4.54 0.34 -27.97
C LEU A 434 -5.16 -0.41 -29.16
N LYS A 435 -6.33 0.02 -29.64
CA LYS A 435 -7.10 -0.69 -30.68
C LYS A 435 -6.61 -0.49 -32.12
N ASN A 436 -5.40 0.04 -32.34
CA ASN A 436 -4.76 0.27 -33.66
C ASN A 436 -5.58 1.01 -34.74
N ASN A 437 -6.78 1.52 -34.42
CA ASN A 437 -7.75 2.04 -35.40
C ASN A 437 -8.01 3.55 -35.29
N SER A 438 -7.42 4.24 -34.31
CA SER A 438 -7.50 5.70 -34.23
C SER A 438 -6.16 6.26 -33.75
N LEU A 439 -5.29 6.64 -34.71
CA LEU A 439 -4.11 7.45 -34.44
C LEU A 439 -4.59 8.79 -33.85
N LEU A 440 -4.72 8.85 -32.52
CA LEU A 440 -4.91 10.10 -31.82
C LEU A 440 -3.76 11.02 -32.25
N PRO A 441 -4.04 12.25 -32.73
CA PRO A 441 -2.98 13.15 -33.14
C PRO A 441 -1.98 13.33 -32.01
N VAL A 442 -0.69 13.31 -32.32
CA VAL A 442 0.39 13.34 -31.33
C VAL A 442 0.33 14.58 -30.46
N GLY A 443 -0.06 15.71 -31.05
CA GLY A 443 -0.34 16.95 -30.32
C GLY A 443 -1.45 16.79 -29.28
N LEU A 444 -2.48 16.01 -29.60
CA LEU A 444 -3.55 15.68 -28.65
C LEU A 444 -3.03 14.75 -27.54
N ILE A 445 -2.27 13.70 -27.86
CA ILE A 445 -1.67 12.79 -26.85
C ILE A 445 -0.81 13.57 -25.85
N LEU A 446 0.09 14.44 -26.33
CA LEU A 446 0.92 15.29 -25.49
C LEU A 446 0.09 16.27 -24.65
N SER A 447 -0.96 16.87 -25.23
CA SER A 447 -1.85 17.74 -24.49
C SER A 447 -2.60 16.99 -23.38
N LEU A 448 -3.07 15.76 -23.64
CA LEU A 448 -3.75 14.93 -22.66
C LEU A 448 -2.83 14.53 -21.52
N LEU A 449 -1.56 14.23 -21.80
CA LEU A 449 -0.57 13.92 -20.76
C LEU A 449 -0.44 15.09 -19.77
N VAL A 450 -0.33 16.33 -20.26
CA VAL A 450 -0.20 17.52 -19.40
C VAL A 450 -1.52 17.83 -18.67
N VAL A 451 -2.62 17.90 -19.42
CA VAL A 451 -3.93 18.29 -18.88
C VAL A 451 -4.45 17.28 -17.86
N LYS A 452 -4.29 15.97 -18.12
CA LYS A 452 -4.71 14.92 -17.18
C LYS A 452 -3.87 14.95 -15.90
N THR A 453 -2.56 15.20 -16.01
CA THR A 453 -1.67 15.36 -14.84
C THR A 453 -2.19 16.46 -13.92
N ILE A 454 -2.41 17.65 -14.46
CA ILE A 454 -2.88 18.82 -13.71
C ILE A 454 -4.28 18.57 -13.13
N THR A 455 -5.21 18.08 -13.95
CA THR A 455 -6.61 17.93 -13.52
C THR A 455 -6.77 16.85 -12.45
N THR A 456 -6.03 15.75 -12.56
CA THR A 456 -6.00 14.69 -11.54
C THR A 456 -5.39 15.20 -10.24
N ALA A 457 -4.29 15.96 -10.31
CA ALA A 457 -3.66 16.57 -9.15
C ALA A 457 -4.61 17.55 -8.44
N LEU A 458 -5.31 18.42 -9.19
CA LEU A 458 -6.31 19.34 -8.66
C LEU A 458 -7.50 18.60 -8.04
N SER A 459 -7.97 17.53 -8.69
CA SER A 459 -9.06 16.70 -8.16
C SER A 459 -8.65 16.07 -6.82
N ALA A 460 -7.51 15.39 -6.76
CA ALA A 460 -7.00 14.77 -5.53
C ALA A 460 -6.73 15.81 -4.42
N GLY A 461 -6.05 16.92 -4.75
CA GLY A 461 -5.71 17.97 -3.78
C GLY A 461 -6.91 18.71 -3.21
N SER A 462 -8.02 18.81 -3.97
CA SER A 462 -9.26 19.45 -3.52
C SER A 462 -10.03 18.68 -2.44
N GLY A 463 -9.67 17.41 -2.19
CA GLY A 463 -10.36 16.53 -1.26
C GLY A 463 -11.42 15.63 -1.90
N LEU A 464 -11.52 15.57 -3.24
CA LEU A 464 -12.28 14.53 -3.92
C LEU A 464 -11.66 13.15 -3.64
N VAL A 465 -12.51 12.12 -3.57
CA VAL A 465 -12.09 10.78 -3.16
C VAL A 465 -11.91 9.87 -4.36
N GLY A 466 -10.71 9.31 -4.52
CA GLY A 466 -10.40 8.33 -5.54
C GLY A 466 -8.91 7.96 -5.56
N GLY A 467 -8.58 6.92 -6.30
CA GLY A 467 -7.21 6.43 -6.47
C GLY A 467 -6.46 7.09 -7.62
N THR A 468 -5.13 7.00 -7.60
CA THR A 468 -4.24 7.51 -8.64
C THR A 468 -3.77 6.44 -9.65
N PHE A 469 -4.11 5.17 -9.40
CA PHE A 469 -3.78 4.02 -10.26
C PHE A 469 -4.23 4.22 -11.72
N ALA A 470 -5.52 4.41 -11.97
CA ALA A 470 -6.02 4.54 -13.34
C ALA A 470 -5.43 5.77 -14.08
N PRO A 471 -5.33 6.97 -13.45
CA PRO A 471 -4.59 8.09 -14.03
C PRO A 471 -3.13 7.77 -14.37
N SER A 472 -2.39 7.03 -13.53
CA SER A 472 -1.00 6.67 -13.84
C SER A 472 -0.88 5.75 -15.06
N LEU A 473 -1.78 4.78 -15.22
CA LEU A 473 -1.86 3.94 -16.42
C LEU A 473 -2.13 4.78 -17.67
N PHE A 474 -3.08 5.72 -17.58
CA PHE A 474 -3.39 6.64 -18.66
C PHE A 474 -2.18 7.50 -19.05
N LEU A 475 -1.51 8.11 -18.07
CA LEU A 475 -0.35 8.98 -18.31
C LEU A 475 0.80 8.21 -18.98
N GLY A 476 1.07 6.99 -18.51
CA GLY A 476 2.07 6.12 -19.12
C GLY A 476 1.69 5.67 -20.53
N ALA A 477 0.42 5.37 -20.78
CA ALA A 477 -0.05 5.03 -22.12
C ALA A 477 0.10 6.19 -23.11
N MET A 478 -0.27 7.40 -22.71
CA MET A 478 -0.06 8.60 -23.53
C MET A 478 1.42 8.87 -23.77
N LEU A 479 2.27 8.72 -22.75
CA LEU A 479 3.73 8.86 -22.90
C LEU A 479 4.27 7.84 -23.90
N GLY A 480 3.89 6.57 -23.77
CA GLY A 480 4.32 5.50 -24.67
C GLY A 480 3.86 5.73 -26.10
N GLY A 481 2.62 6.17 -26.31
CA GLY A 481 2.10 6.52 -27.64
C GLY A 481 2.86 7.69 -28.28
N ALA A 482 3.11 8.76 -27.52
CA ALA A 482 3.90 9.90 -28.00
C ALA A 482 5.37 9.52 -28.26
N PHE A 483 5.94 8.64 -27.44
CA PHE A 483 7.31 8.16 -27.61
C PHE A 483 7.44 7.31 -28.87
N HIS A 484 6.51 6.39 -29.13
CA HIS A 484 6.50 5.59 -30.35
C HIS A 484 6.49 6.48 -31.60
N ASP A 485 5.58 7.44 -31.68
CA ASP A 485 5.49 8.34 -32.84
C ASP A 485 6.76 9.18 -33.04
N GLY A 486 7.36 9.67 -31.95
CA GLY A 486 8.63 10.40 -32.01
C GLY A 486 9.79 9.53 -32.49
N VAL A 487 9.86 8.27 -32.04
CA VAL A 487 10.88 7.31 -32.48
C VAL A 487 10.66 6.91 -33.93
N ASP A 488 9.42 6.62 -34.34
CA ASP A 488 9.09 6.27 -35.72
C ASP A 488 9.47 7.40 -36.68
N THR A 489 9.09 8.64 -36.36
CA THR A 489 9.48 9.83 -37.14
C THR A 489 11.00 10.00 -37.19
N ALA A 490 11.69 9.82 -36.07
CA ALA A 490 13.15 9.96 -36.00
C ALA A 490 13.87 8.89 -36.85
N LEU A 491 13.46 7.63 -36.74
CA LEU A 491 14.05 6.53 -37.52
C LEU A 491 13.76 6.68 -39.01
N ASN A 492 12.53 7.05 -39.39
CA ASN A 492 12.19 7.35 -40.78
C ASN A 492 13.07 8.47 -41.34
N SER A 493 13.25 9.56 -40.58
CA SER A 493 14.11 10.67 -41.00
C SER A 493 15.58 10.25 -41.15
N LEU A 494 16.09 9.42 -40.24
CA LEU A 494 17.47 8.93 -40.29
C LEU A 494 17.69 7.93 -41.44
N ALA A 495 16.70 7.08 -41.73
CA ALA A 495 16.72 6.14 -42.85
C ALA A 495 16.80 6.87 -44.20
N THR A 496 16.16 8.02 -44.34
CA THR A 496 16.28 8.85 -45.57
C THR A 496 17.66 9.50 -45.73
N GLN A 497 18.38 9.75 -44.64
CA GLN A 497 19.70 10.42 -44.68
C GLN A 497 20.87 9.45 -44.79
N LEU A 498 20.72 8.21 -44.28
CA LEU A 498 21.79 7.20 -44.26
C LEU A 498 21.30 5.88 -44.87
N PRO A 499 21.61 5.61 -46.16
CA PRO A 499 21.23 4.39 -46.86
C PRO A 499 21.77 3.09 -46.22
N SER A 500 22.83 3.18 -45.42
CA SER A 500 23.39 2.04 -44.69
C SER A 500 22.53 1.61 -43.50
N VAL A 501 21.75 2.54 -42.93
CA VAL A 501 20.88 2.30 -41.77
C VAL A 501 19.50 1.80 -42.22
N SER A 502 19.03 2.23 -43.40
CA SER A 502 17.77 1.74 -43.96
C SER A 502 17.78 0.22 -44.19
N VAL A 503 18.93 -0.37 -44.56
CA VAL A 503 19.08 -1.84 -44.71
C VAL A 503 18.94 -2.60 -43.38
N LEU A 504 19.25 -1.97 -42.25
CA LEU A 504 19.13 -2.58 -40.92
C LEU A 504 17.73 -2.43 -40.31
N VAL A 505 16.93 -1.48 -40.78
CA VAL A 505 15.69 -1.04 -40.11
C VAL A 505 14.44 -1.22 -41.00
N MET A 506 14.56 -1.26 -42.33
CA MET A 506 13.43 -1.38 -43.27
C MET A 506 13.33 -2.78 -43.92
N GLN A 507 12.11 -3.31 -44.04
CA GLN A 507 11.81 -4.51 -44.85
C GLN A 507 11.51 -4.13 -46.31
N PRO A 508 11.38 -5.11 -47.24
CA PRO A 508 11.00 -4.88 -48.63
C PRO A 508 9.68 -4.11 -48.85
N ASP A 509 8.82 -4.00 -47.83
CA ASP A 509 7.51 -3.33 -47.85
C ASP A 509 7.55 -1.86 -47.33
N GLU A 510 8.72 -1.21 -47.29
CA GLU A 510 8.88 0.23 -46.95
C GLU A 510 8.44 0.67 -45.53
N SER A 511 8.23 -0.24 -44.57
CA SER A 511 7.96 0.12 -43.17
C SER A 511 9.14 -0.13 -42.23
N VAL A 512 9.32 0.76 -41.26
CA VAL A 512 10.27 0.62 -40.13
C VAL A 512 9.79 -0.49 -39.19
N HIS A 513 10.69 -1.40 -38.79
CA HIS A 513 10.37 -2.51 -37.88
C HIS A 513 10.44 -2.11 -36.41
N ILE A 514 9.39 -1.48 -35.92
CA ILE A 514 9.18 -1.33 -34.48
C ILE A 514 7.81 -1.91 -34.12
N ALA A 515 7.71 -2.54 -32.94
CA ALA A 515 6.43 -2.93 -32.36
C ALA A 515 5.44 -1.75 -32.34
N GLY A 516 4.18 -2.02 -32.69
CA GLY A 516 3.17 -0.96 -32.88
C GLY A 516 2.90 -0.10 -31.63
N VAL A 517 2.21 1.02 -31.82
CA VAL A 517 1.89 2.01 -30.76
C VAL A 517 1.35 1.39 -29.47
N ALA A 518 0.50 0.35 -29.58
CA ALA A 518 -0.05 -0.36 -28.44
C ALA A 518 1.04 -0.96 -27.52
N ALA A 519 2.13 -1.49 -28.08
CA ALA A 519 3.27 -2.03 -27.33
C ALA A 519 3.88 -0.98 -26.40
N TYR A 520 4.25 0.17 -26.97
CA TYR A 520 4.87 1.27 -26.24
C TYR A 520 3.93 1.91 -25.25
N ALA A 521 2.64 2.06 -25.59
CA ALA A 521 1.62 2.53 -24.67
C ALA A 521 1.51 1.61 -23.45
N MET A 522 1.50 0.28 -23.63
CA MET A 522 1.47 -0.67 -22.53
C MET A 522 2.72 -0.62 -21.66
N VAL A 523 3.90 -0.58 -22.28
CA VAL A 523 5.19 -0.49 -21.57
C VAL A 523 5.28 0.82 -20.78
N GLY A 524 4.85 1.94 -21.36
CA GLY A 524 4.75 3.23 -20.68
C GLY A 524 3.76 3.21 -19.52
N ALA A 525 2.57 2.62 -19.71
CA ALA A 525 1.55 2.48 -18.66
C ALA A 525 2.08 1.72 -17.44
N ALA A 526 2.74 0.58 -17.67
CA ALA A 526 3.36 -0.19 -16.59
C ALA A 526 4.52 0.54 -15.93
N SER A 527 5.34 1.24 -16.70
CA SER A 527 6.52 1.91 -16.15
C SER A 527 6.17 3.15 -15.32
N VAL A 528 5.19 3.98 -15.73
CA VAL A 528 4.69 5.09 -14.90
C VAL A 528 4.03 4.56 -13.64
N LEU A 529 3.26 3.47 -13.73
CA LEU A 529 2.66 2.82 -12.58
C LEU A 529 3.73 2.29 -11.60
N ALA A 530 4.74 1.59 -12.11
CA ALA A 530 5.86 1.06 -11.34
C ALA A 530 6.61 2.18 -10.61
N ALA A 531 6.90 3.29 -11.30
CA ALA A 531 7.60 4.43 -10.74
C ALA A 531 6.77 5.17 -9.69
N LEU A 532 5.45 5.24 -9.84
CA LEU A 532 4.57 5.89 -8.87
C LEU A 532 4.45 5.10 -7.56
N PHE A 533 4.37 3.77 -7.65
CA PHE A 533 4.12 2.89 -6.49
C PHE A 533 5.37 2.18 -5.97
N ARG A 534 6.53 2.38 -6.60
CA ARG A 534 7.81 1.70 -6.27
C ARG A 534 7.68 0.17 -6.31
N ALA A 535 6.96 -0.30 -7.32
CA ALA A 535 6.51 -1.69 -7.42
C ALA A 535 6.60 -2.22 -8.86
N PRO A 536 7.82 -2.41 -9.39
CA PRO A 536 8.04 -2.84 -10.78
C PRO A 536 7.46 -4.23 -11.09
N LEU A 537 7.49 -5.19 -10.16
CA LEU A 537 6.95 -6.53 -10.42
C LEU A 537 5.43 -6.50 -10.47
N THR A 538 4.80 -5.85 -9.51
CA THR A 538 3.35 -5.69 -9.43
C THR A 538 2.80 -5.00 -10.68
N ALA A 539 3.41 -3.89 -11.09
CA ALA A 539 2.98 -3.15 -12.28
C ALA A 539 3.16 -3.99 -13.56
N SER A 540 4.31 -4.65 -13.73
CA SER A 540 4.57 -5.47 -14.93
C SER A 540 3.59 -6.64 -15.03
N LEU A 541 3.32 -7.34 -13.92
CA LEU A 541 2.39 -8.46 -13.89
C LEU A 541 0.94 -8.00 -14.04
N LEU A 542 0.57 -6.85 -13.51
CA LEU A 542 -0.75 -6.24 -13.74
C LEU A 542 -1.00 -6.04 -15.23
N LEU A 543 -0.09 -5.37 -15.93
CA LEU A 543 -0.28 -5.13 -17.35
C LEU A 543 -0.16 -6.42 -18.14
N PHE A 544 0.75 -7.34 -17.80
CA PHE A 544 0.80 -8.67 -18.42
C PHE A 544 -0.53 -9.43 -18.27
N GLU A 545 -1.13 -9.45 -17.08
CA GLU A 545 -2.33 -10.23 -16.79
C GLU A 545 -3.58 -9.64 -17.45
N VAL A 546 -3.70 -8.30 -17.44
CA VAL A 546 -4.79 -7.60 -18.13
C VAL A 546 -4.64 -7.68 -19.65
N THR A 547 -3.42 -7.81 -20.19
CA THR A 547 -3.18 -7.90 -21.64
C THR A 547 -3.20 -9.33 -22.16
N ARG A 548 -2.88 -10.31 -21.32
CA ARG A 548 -2.72 -11.74 -21.66
C ARG A 548 -1.74 -11.99 -22.80
N ASN A 549 -0.75 -11.12 -22.99
CA ASN A 549 0.31 -11.30 -23.99
C ASN A 549 1.67 -11.46 -23.29
N TYR A 550 2.29 -12.62 -23.46
CA TYR A 550 3.55 -12.98 -22.81
C TYR A 550 4.76 -12.26 -23.41
N ASP A 551 4.73 -11.90 -24.69
CA ASP A 551 5.88 -11.32 -25.37
C ASP A 551 6.21 -9.92 -24.85
N VAL A 552 5.24 -9.21 -24.27
CA VAL A 552 5.42 -7.87 -23.67
C VAL A 552 6.16 -7.93 -22.32
N ILE A 553 6.22 -9.10 -21.66
CA ILE A 553 6.64 -9.18 -20.25
C ILE A 553 8.09 -8.73 -20.03
N LEU A 554 8.99 -9.07 -20.95
CA LEU A 554 10.41 -8.73 -20.85
C LEU A 554 10.62 -7.20 -20.98
N PRO A 555 10.10 -6.52 -22.03
CA PRO A 555 10.07 -5.06 -22.10
C PRO A 555 9.43 -4.39 -20.89
N LEU A 556 8.30 -4.92 -20.41
CA LEU A 556 7.58 -4.38 -19.25
C LEU A 556 8.47 -4.35 -18.01
N MET A 557 9.05 -5.49 -17.64
CA MET A 557 9.89 -5.61 -16.45
C MET A 557 11.13 -4.73 -16.53
N ALA A 558 11.80 -4.69 -17.70
CA ALA A 558 13.00 -3.88 -17.90
C ALA A 558 12.70 -2.39 -17.78
N SER A 559 11.67 -1.92 -18.49
CA SER A 559 11.24 -0.52 -18.49
C SER A 559 10.69 -0.08 -17.12
N ALA A 560 9.87 -0.92 -16.47
CA ALA A 560 9.33 -0.66 -15.14
C ALA A 560 10.43 -0.58 -14.06
N GLY A 561 11.42 -1.47 -14.12
CA GLY A 561 12.57 -1.42 -13.21
C GLY A 561 13.36 -0.12 -13.33
N VAL A 562 13.69 0.29 -14.57
CA VAL A 562 14.39 1.57 -14.82
C VAL A 562 13.54 2.77 -14.37
N GLY A 563 12.24 2.78 -14.69
CA GLY A 563 11.34 3.85 -14.29
C GLY A 563 11.26 4.02 -12.77
N SER A 564 11.17 2.91 -12.02
CA SER A 564 11.19 2.93 -10.56
C SER A 564 12.49 3.55 -10.02
N ILE A 565 13.65 3.07 -10.49
CA ILE A 565 14.96 3.58 -10.07
C ILE A 565 15.08 5.09 -10.34
N VAL A 566 14.70 5.54 -11.55
CA VAL A 566 14.77 6.96 -11.90
C VAL A 566 13.85 7.80 -11.01
N GLY A 567 12.63 7.33 -10.76
CA GLY A 567 11.74 8.02 -9.84
C GLY A 567 12.33 8.11 -8.43
N ASP A 568 13.02 7.06 -7.95
CA ASP A 568 13.55 7.00 -6.57
C ASP A 568 14.66 8.04 -6.41
N ILE A 569 15.57 8.08 -7.39
CA ILE A 569 16.66 9.07 -7.44
C ILE A 569 16.11 10.50 -7.45
N LEU A 570 15.03 10.76 -8.19
CA LEU A 570 14.45 12.10 -8.27
C LEU A 570 13.77 12.53 -6.97
N GLU A 571 13.04 11.63 -6.32
CA GLU A 571 12.38 11.90 -5.05
C GLU A 571 13.40 12.14 -3.93
N ASP A 572 14.43 11.29 -3.81
CA ASP A 572 15.54 11.45 -2.86
C ASP A 572 16.27 12.79 -3.01
N ARG A 573 16.39 13.29 -4.25
CA ARG A 573 17.02 14.59 -4.53
C ARG A 573 16.14 15.75 -4.06
N LEU A 574 14.83 15.64 -4.28
CA LEU A 574 13.87 16.65 -3.85
C LEU A 574 13.84 16.76 -2.33
N GLU A 575 13.77 15.63 -1.63
CA GLU A 575 13.72 15.60 -0.16
C GLU A 575 14.99 16.17 0.46
N ARG A 576 16.17 15.81 -0.05
CA ARG A 576 17.44 16.38 0.40
C ARG A 576 17.50 17.90 0.19
N ARG A 577 17.00 18.39 -0.94
CA ARG A 577 16.96 19.83 -1.23
C ARG A 577 16.04 20.57 -0.24
N ASP A 578 14.87 20.02 0.03
CA ASP A 578 13.91 20.63 0.96
C ASP A 578 14.45 20.62 2.41
N GLN A 579 15.18 19.57 2.82
CA GLN A 579 15.89 19.53 4.10
C GLN A 579 16.98 20.61 4.19
N MET A 580 17.78 20.80 3.14
CA MET A 580 18.80 21.86 3.10
C MET A 580 18.17 23.25 3.20
N GLN A 581 17.08 23.50 2.48
CA GLN A 581 16.37 24.79 2.54
C GLN A 581 15.76 25.09 3.90
N ARG A 582 15.25 24.08 4.62
CA ARG A 582 14.79 24.24 6.01
C ARG A 582 15.96 24.60 6.93
N ARG A 583 17.10 23.94 6.77
CA ARG A 583 18.31 24.24 7.55
C ARG A 583 18.85 25.66 7.31
N ASP A 584 18.62 26.20 6.12
CA ASP A 584 19.06 27.55 5.74
C ASP A 584 18.08 28.66 6.21
N LYS A 585 16.78 28.32 6.36
CA LYS A 585 15.76 29.22 6.91
C LYS A 585 15.78 29.33 8.44
N ASP A 586 16.25 28.29 9.10
CA ASP A 586 16.57 28.30 10.52
C ASP A 586 18.09 28.32 10.71
N PRO A 587 18.80 29.42 10.37
CA PRO A 587 20.19 29.55 10.77
C PRO A 587 20.16 29.53 12.30
N VAL A 588 20.59 28.43 12.89
CA VAL A 588 20.88 28.36 14.31
C VAL A 588 21.68 29.62 14.63
N SER A 589 21.11 30.48 15.48
CA SER A 589 21.80 31.65 16.02
C SER A 589 23.01 31.13 16.78
N TRP A 590 24.17 31.11 16.11
CA TRP A 590 25.47 30.78 16.70
C TRP A 590 25.98 31.94 17.57
N GLY A 591 25.07 32.66 18.24
CA GLY A 591 25.36 33.84 19.05
C GLY A 591 25.74 33.55 20.50
N ASP A 592 25.49 32.35 21.03
CA ASP A 592 25.74 32.01 22.44
C ASP A 592 26.54 30.71 22.61
N LEU A 593 27.60 30.52 21.83
CA LEU A 593 28.60 29.48 22.13
C LEU A 593 30.04 29.98 21.91
N SER A 594 30.34 31.17 22.44
CA SER A 594 31.73 31.53 22.74
C SER A 594 32.12 30.91 24.09
N LEU A 595 33.22 30.13 24.06
CA LEU A 595 33.98 29.58 25.19
C LEU A 595 33.58 28.18 25.71
N VAL A 596 33.82 27.15 24.91
CA VAL A 596 34.49 25.94 25.41
C VAL A 596 35.48 25.49 24.35
N GLU A 597 36.76 25.83 24.52
CA GLU A 597 37.85 25.14 23.84
C GLU A 597 37.90 23.71 24.37
N GLY A 598 37.65 22.74 23.48
CA GLY A 598 37.84 21.30 23.71
C GLY A 598 38.77 20.72 22.65
N PRO A 599 39.58 19.70 22.98
CA PRO A 599 40.83 19.42 22.28
C PRO A 599 40.61 18.86 20.87
N THR A 600 41.55 19.22 19.98
CA THR A 600 41.77 18.61 18.68
C THR A 600 41.94 17.10 18.83
N VAL A 601 41.13 16.31 18.10
CA VAL A 601 41.32 14.86 17.97
C VAL A 601 41.38 14.49 16.50
N ASP A 602 42.45 13.80 16.16
CA ASP A 602 42.91 13.42 14.83
C ASP A 602 42.00 12.41 14.11
N GLY A 603 42.11 12.41 12.77
CA GLY A 603 41.19 11.82 11.79
C GLY A 603 41.11 10.29 11.68
N GLU A 604 41.14 9.52 12.77
CA GLU A 604 40.97 8.05 12.72
C GLU A 604 39.85 7.47 13.61
N THR A 605 39.04 8.29 14.27
CA THR A 605 37.96 7.80 15.17
C THR A 605 36.53 8.02 14.64
N LEU A 606 36.33 8.12 13.32
CA LEU A 606 34.99 8.22 12.70
C LEU A 606 34.46 6.90 12.12
N ARG A 607 35.14 5.77 12.36
CA ARG A 607 34.77 4.48 11.74
C ARG A 607 34.10 3.45 12.67
N ASN A 608 33.98 3.72 13.98
CA ASN A 608 33.46 2.75 14.96
C ASN A 608 32.18 3.16 15.71
N ILE A 609 31.38 4.12 15.22
CA ILE A 609 30.04 4.43 15.79
C ILE A 609 28.90 3.73 15.03
N ALA A 610 29.23 2.87 14.07
CA ALA A 610 28.27 1.92 13.50
C ALA A 610 28.54 0.53 14.07
N TYR A 611 27.59 0.02 14.86
CA TYR A 611 27.47 -1.31 15.45
C TYR A 611 28.22 -1.59 16.77
N GLY A 612 27.43 -1.87 17.82
CA GLY A 612 27.79 -2.89 18.81
C GLY A 612 27.67 -2.52 20.29
N SER A 613 26.57 -2.93 20.89
CA SER A 613 26.47 -3.46 22.27
C SER A 613 27.03 -2.61 23.42
N MET A 614 26.16 -1.85 24.10
CA MET A 614 26.40 -1.52 25.51
C MET A 614 25.85 -2.63 26.42
N LYS A 615 26.77 -3.44 26.97
CA LYS A 615 26.55 -4.15 28.22
C LYS A 615 26.48 -3.12 29.35
N LYS A 616 25.50 -3.30 30.24
CA LYS A 616 25.36 -2.60 31.52
C LYS A 616 26.62 -2.76 32.37
N GLU A 617 27.21 -1.66 32.80
CA GLU A 617 27.57 -1.38 34.19
C GLU A 617 28.15 0.04 34.27
N GLN A 618 27.79 0.76 35.34
CA GLN A 618 28.28 2.10 35.72
C GLN A 618 27.71 3.30 34.94
N VAL A 619 26.54 3.78 35.34
CA VAL A 619 26.34 5.21 35.69
C VAL A 619 25.26 5.25 36.78
N LEU A 620 25.68 5.12 38.03
CA LEU A 620 24.96 5.71 39.15
C LEU A 620 25.44 7.17 39.23
N GLU A 621 24.53 8.07 39.61
CA GLU A 621 24.77 9.49 39.89
C GLU A 621 24.86 10.44 38.68
N ALA A 622 23.70 10.90 38.22
CA ALA A 622 23.49 12.35 38.07
C ALA A 622 21.99 12.66 37.91
N ASN A 623 21.52 13.61 38.72
CA ASN A 623 20.27 14.39 38.58
C ASN A 623 18.95 13.80 39.09
N THR A 624 18.76 13.95 40.40
CA THR A 624 17.46 14.30 41.00
C THR A 624 17.39 15.82 41.21
N PRO A 625 16.28 16.51 40.90
CA PRO A 625 16.18 17.96 41.08
C PRO A 625 15.61 18.34 42.46
N GLY A 626 16.30 19.26 43.16
CA GLY A 626 15.67 20.24 44.05
C GLY A 626 15.48 19.87 45.53
N ARG A 627 16.39 20.36 46.39
CA ARG A 627 16.03 21.05 47.66
C ARG A 627 17.24 21.79 48.26
N SER A 628 16.99 23.03 48.68
CA SER A 628 17.93 24.00 49.27
C SER A 628 18.56 23.55 50.59
N PRO A 629 19.79 23.98 50.93
CA PRO A 629 20.45 23.60 52.18
C PRO A 629 20.17 24.59 53.32
N SER A 630 19.93 24.08 54.52
CA SER A 630 20.01 24.81 55.80
C SER A 630 21.03 24.12 56.73
N PRO A 631 21.65 24.85 57.68
CA PRO A 631 23.04 24.65 58.06
C PRO A 631 23.25 23.54 59.11
N LYS A 632 24.41 22.88 59.02
CA LYS A 632 24.91 21.88 59.98
C LYS A 632 25.38 22.53 61.28
N GLN A 633 25.11 21.88 62.41
CA GLN A 633 26.00 21.82 63.58
C GLN A 633 25.67 20.59 64.45
N PRO A 634 26.58 20.13 65.34
CA PRO A 634 27.28 18.86 65.13
C PRO A 634 26.88 17.73 66.10
N VAL A 635 27.34 16.55 65.74
CA VAL A 635 27.33 15.27 66.45
C VAL A 635 28.24 15.33 67.68
N ASP A 636 27.78 14.94 68.89
CA ASP A 636 28.03 13.62 69.52
C ASP A 636 27.72 13.56 71.04
N GLN A 637 27.47 12.33 71.53
CA GLN A 637 27.49 11.79 72.91
C GLN A 637 26.21 11.74 73.79
N GLN A 638 25.78 10.48 74.03
CA GLN A 638 24.88 9.96 75.09
C GLN A 638 25.57 9.95 76.49
N PRO A 639 24.96 9.39 77.56
CA PRO A 639 23.66 9.60 78.21
C PRO A 639 23.83 9.87 79.75
N ALA A 640 22.71 9.91 80.51
CA ALA A 640 22.57 9.56 81.95
C ALA A 640 22.07 10.66 82.94
N SER A 641 20.84 10.41 83.43
CA SER A 641 20.37 10.34 84.84
C SER A 641 20.27 11.56 85.79
N GLU A 642 19.28 11.40 86.68
CA GLU A 642 18.90 12.11 87.92
C GLU A 642 18.04 13.39 87.78
N GLU A 643 16.73 13.33 88.02
CA GLU A 643 16.01 13.32 89.32
C GLU A 643 16.24 14.57 90.19
N ALA A 644 15.18 15.37 90.34
CA ALA A 644 14.58 15.58 91.66
C ALA A 644 13.11 16.04 91.54
N VAL A 645 12.25 15.31 92.27
CA VAL A 645 10.92 15.65 92.82
C VAL A 645 9.66 15.43 91.95
N SER A 646 9.15 14.20 91.92
CA SER A 646 7.84 13.86 92.54
C SER A 646 7.57 12.34 92.53
N GLN A 647 7.42 11.81 93.76
CA GLN A 647 6.88 10.52 94.25
C GLN A 647 6.99 9.24 93.42
#